data_AF-A0A350I563-F1
#
_entry.id   AF-A0A350I563-F1
#
_cell.length_a   1.000
_cell.length_b   1.000
_cell.length_c   1.000
_cell.angle_alpha   90.00
_cell.angle_beta   90.00
_cell.angle_gamma   90.00
#
_symmetry.space_group_name_H-M   'P 1'
#
loop_
_entity.id
_entity.type
_entity.pdbx_description
1 polymer ?
#
loop_
_entity_poly.entity_id
_entity_poly.type
_entity_poly.pdbx_seq_one_letter_code
_entity_poly.pdbx_strand_id
1 'polypeptide(L)'
;RWWNPLKGPEDLVNRFEPIRRKLLKPIKTFLGKSDHDSETKMPLPWNGIQLAAAFRKLWKTLNIEYRLETWDESAFHSPKPNIQDGFHIRVLEVLEAWLLNFELAFAETPLPIREWIPIVDAGLNNLTVGVIPPAIDQVLVGAIDRSRNPDLKSTYLMGLNESVFPAKPTAPMVFDELERLQLENAGVHIGSRYRTQLATERFLGYIGCTRATEHLTLSYALNTSEGKAQAPSVFIQHVKRIFPQLKIHSFNERIDLSAALHERELLISPEFWRWKKGQSEAVLSQILPNMDSRITLSSISQHTGKATNQPLNGVIARHLYSESRTSPTLYTSVSRIEAFAECPFRFFVQSGLKTEERMAFELDARRLGSFQHAALEAFHMALEDEGLRWRDLTPSQARELMEQITSQTMKDFHEGLMEDKPVNRVTASALSQALGTFVAVIVEWMSHYTFEPIGVEVAFGGKEPQIPAWEIQLSDDTKMVFNGIIDRVDLCTREGQSSWAIVIDYKSGKKKPDEILSWNGVQLQLPVYLNVLRQPDAGASIEAKQIQPAGAFFTTLRAKHEGKSSRKEALDPDTSIDSMRKAYQHVGCFDISALDAMDQREGANRGEQFQYQLNKNGAPRKTNWHVMSPAKFDHFLYRTRDLLKEFGQRIFEGDLSIAPYQQSQQTPCQKCDYASVCRIDPWTQQWRQLEPACYGEFNDGKEA
;
A
#
# COMPACT_ATOMS: atom_id res chain seq x y z
N ARG A 1 -17.01 7.97 -20.48
CA ARG A 1 -16.80 8.74 -19.23
C ARG A 1 -15.84 9.90 -19.44
N TRP A 2 -14.57 9.67 -19.85
CA TRP A 2 -13.59 10.74 -20.08
C TRP A 2 -14.05 11.88 -21.00
N TRP A 3 -14.94 11.62 -21.95
CA TRP A 3 -15.49 12.64 -22.85
C TRP A 3 -16.44 13.63 -22.17
N ASN A 4 -17.07 13.24 -21.08
CA ASN A 4 -18.04 14.07 -20.35
C ASN A 4 -17.30 15.06 -19.42
N PRO A 5 -17.89 16.24 -19.14
CA PRO A 5 -17.39 17.15 -18.12
C PRO A 5 -17.26 16.45 -16.77
N LEU A 6 -16.26 16.86 -15.97
CA LEU A 6 -16.15 16.42 -14.59
C LEU A 6 -17.38 16.89 -13.78
N LYS A 7 -17.83 16.03 -12.87
CA LYS A 7 -18.87 16.32 -11.87
C LYS A 7 -18.21 16.22 -10.49
N GLY A 8 -18.65 17.03 -9.54
CA GLY A 8 -18.11 17.05 -8.17
C GLY A 8 -18.07 18.47 -7.60
N PRO A 9 -17.35 18.67 -6.48
CA PRO A 9 -17.12 19.98 -5.86
C PRO A 9 -16.60 21.02 -6.87
N GLU A 10 -17.16 22.23 -6.81
CA GLU A 10 -16.93 23.29 -7.81
C GLU A 10 -15.44 23.68 -7.91
N ASP A 11 -14.73 23.71 -6.80
CA ASP A 11 -13.30 23.99 -6.72
C ASP A 11 -12.44 22.98 -7.50
N LEU A 12 -12.73 21.68 -7.34
CA LEU A 12 -12.03 20.60 -8.04
C LEU A 12 -12.37 20.60 -9.53
N VAL A 13 -13.64 20.79 -9.89
CA VAL A 13 -14.06 20.86 -11.29
C VAL A 13 -13.38 22.02 -12.00
N ASN A 14 -13.39 23.22 -11.40
CA ASN A 14 -12.73 24.40 -11.97
C ASN A 14 -11.22 24.19 -12.13
N ARG A 15 -10.58 23.46 -11.22
CA ARG A 15 -9.14 23.16 -11.29
C ARG A 15 -8.78 22.11 -12.36
N PHE A 16 -9.55 21.02 -12.47
CA PHE A 16 -9.16 19.85 -13.27
C PHE A 16 -9.82 19.78 -14.65
N GLU A 17 -10.98 20.39 -14.86
CA GLU A 17 -11.67 20.40 -16.16
C GLU A 17 -10.82 21.03 -17.28
N PRO A 18 -10.09 22.15 -17.07
CA PRO A 18 -9.18 22.70 -18.08
C PRO A 18 -8.07 21.71 -18.46
N ILE A 19 -7.53 20.98 -17.48
CA ILE A 19 -6.49 19.96 -17.69
C ILE A 19 -7.06 18.80 -18.52
N ARG A 20 -8.25 18.30 -18.16
CA ARG A 20 -8.94 17.25 -18.92
C ARG A 20 -9.13 17.65 -20.38
N ARG A 21 -9.64 18.87 -20.63
CA ARG A 21 -9.83 19.38 -21.99
C ARG A 21 -8.52 19.46 -22.78
N LYS A 22 -7.45 19.95 -22.14
CA LYS A 22 -6.12 20.02 -22.75
C LYS A 22 -5.58 18.63 -23.11
N LEU A 23 -5.80 17.63 -22.27
CA LEU A 23 -5.38 16.24 -22.52
C LEU A 23 -6.20 15.53 -23.61
N LEU A 24 -7.50 15.83 -23.71
CA LEU A 24 -8.38 15.20 -24.69
C LEU A 24 -8.29 15.80 -26.08
N LYS A 25 -7.93 17.09 -26.22
CA LYS A 25 -7.85 17.77 -27.51
C LYS A 25 -6.97 17.05 -28.54
N PRO A 26 -5.74 16.59 -28.21
CA PRO A 26 -4.91 15.81 -29.14
C PRO A 26 -5.57 14.48 -29.55
N ILE A 27 -6.21 13.79 -28.60
CA ILE A 27 -6.89 12.50 -28.84
C ILE A 27 -8.11 12.69 -29.76
N LYS A 28 -8.92 13.73 -29.54
CA LYS A 28 -10.03 14.09 -30.44
C LYS A 28 -9.52 14.35 -31.86
N THR A 29 -8.42 15.11 -31.93
CA THR A 29 -7.80 15.50 -33.20
C THR A 29 -7.29 14.30 -33.98
N PHE A 30 -6.65 13.35 -33.28
CA PHE A 30 -6.22 12.06 -33.83
C PHE A 30 -7.42 11.28 -34.36
N LEU A 31 -8.49 11.12 -33.58
CA LEU A 31 -9.71 10.40 -33.97
C LEU A 31 -10.57 11.12 -35.03
N GLY A 32 -10.16 12.30 -35.50
CA GLY A 32 -10.93 13.09 -36.47
C GLY A 32 -12.25 13.66 -35.93
N LYS A 33 -12.42 13.76 -34.61
CA LYS A 33 -13.65 14.27 -33.98
C LYS A 33 -13.62 15.80 -33.78
N SER A 34 -14.77 16.44 -33.96
CA SER A 34 -14.95 17.86 -33.62
C SER A 34 -15.14 18.04 -32.10
N ASP A 35 -15.03 19.28 -31.60
CA ASP A 35 -15.20 19.54 -30.17
C ASP A 35 -16.62 19.28 -29.65
N HIS A 36 -17.60 19.23 -30.55
CA HIS A 36 -19.03 19.04 -30.27
C HIS A 36 -19.56 17.62 -30.49
N ASP A 37 -18.74 16.68 -31.00
CA ASP A 37 -19.17 15.30 -31.21
C ASP A 37 -19.27 14.53 -29.88
N SER A 38 -20.49 14.45 -29.35
CA SER A 38 -20.82 13.66 -28.16
C SER A 38 -20.99 12.16 -28.43
N GLU A 39 -21.05 11.75 -29.70
CA GLU A 39 -21.35 10.36 -30.07
C GLU A 39 -20.11 9.47 -30.29
N THR A 40 -20.22 8.27 -29.73
CA THR A 40 -19.24 7.20 -29.58
C THR A 40 -19.00 6.36 -30.84
N LYS A 41 -19.28 6.85 -32.05
CA LYS A 41 -18.85 6.11 -33.24
C LYS A 41 -17.36 6.33 -33.45
N MET A 42 -16.59 5.25 -33.37
CA MET A 42 -15.23 5.26 -33.94
C MET A 42 -15.39 5.51 -35.43
N PRO A 43 -14.52 6.32 -36.05
CA PRO A 43 -14.58 6.49 -37.50
C PRO A 43 -14.46 5.12 -38.19
N LEU A 44 -15.06 5.03 -39.38
CA LEU A 44 -15.05 3.94 -40.37
C LEU A 44 -13.67 3.26 -40.46
N PRO A 45 -13.53 2.02 -40.99
CA PRO A 45 -12.22 1.37 -41.10
C PRO A 45 -11.20 2.28 -41.79
N TRP A 46 -10.01 2.41 -41.20
CA TRP A 46 -8.95 3.28 -41.70
C TRP A 46 -8.04 2.50 -42.62
N ASN A 47 -7.63 3.12 -43.72
CA ASN A 47 -6.48 2.64 -44.49
C ASN A 47 -5.17 3.23 -43.95
N GLY A 48 -4.03 2.76 -44.47
CA GLY A 48 -2.70 3.20 -44.03
C GLY A 48 -2.49 4.70 -44.20
N ILE A 49 -3.02 5.29 -45.28
CA ILE A 49 -2.93 6.73 -45.58
C ILE A 49 -3.64 7.57 -44.52
N GLN A 50 -4.88 7.20 -44.18
CA GLN A 50 -5.67 7.90 -43.18
C GLN A 50 -5.04 7.81 -41.79
N LEU A 51 -4.52 6.64 -41.42
CA LEU A 51 -3.87 6.43 -40.13
C LEU A 51 -2.55 7.20 -40.01
N ALA A 52 -1.71 7.19 -41.04
CA ALA A 52 -0.47 7.95 -41.05
C ALA A 52 -0.73 9.47 -41.01
N ALA A 53 -1.72 9.96 -41.77
CA ALA A 53 -2.16 11.35 -41.68
C ALA A 53 -2.65 11.73 -40.27
N ALA A 54 -3.35 10.82 -39.58
CA ALA A 54 -3.78 11.02 -38.20
C ALA A 54 -2.59 11.12 -37.22
N PHE A 55 -1.55 10.28 -37.38
CA PHE A 55 -0.31 10.40 -36.60
C PHE A 55 0.40 11.74 -36.81
N ARG A 56 0.61 12.16 -38.06
CA ARG A 56 1.23 13.48 -38.34
C ARG A 56 0.40 14.63 -37.77
N LYS A 57 -0.93 14.56 -37.89
CA LYS A 57 -1.83 15.56 -37.31
C LYS A 57 -1.72 15.60 -35.78
N LEU A 58 -1.60 14.45 -35.13
CA LEU A 58 -1.35 14.35 -33.69
C LEU A 58 -0.01 14.98 -33.31
N TRP A 59 1.07 14.67 -34.03
CA TRP A 59 2.40 15.23 -33.79
C TRP A 59 2.41 16.75 -33.95
N LYS A 60 1.77 17.28 -34.99
CA LYS A 60 1.59 18.72 -35.19
C LYS A 60 0.77 19.35 -34.05
N THR A 61 -0.31 18.71 -33.62
CA THR A 61 -1.16 19.23 -32.53
C THR A 61 -0.42 19.28 -31.20
N LEU A 62 0.51 18.35 -30.98
CA LEU A 62 1.36 18.29 -29.79
C LEU A 62 2.63 19.15 -29.91
N ASN A 63 2.89 19.76 -31.07
CA ASN A 63 4.16 20.44 -31.40
C ASN A 63 5.38 19.55 -31.12
N ILE A 64 5.36 18.30 -31.60
CA ILE A 64 6.43 17.32 -31.31
C ILE A 64 7.78 17.79 -31.86
N GLU A 65 7.84 18.23 -33.11
CA GLU A 65 9.07 18.71 -33.77
C GLU A 65 9.77 19.79 -32.93
N TYR A 66 9.08 20.90 -32.64
CA TYR A 66 9.60 21.97 -31.78
C TYR A 66 10.04 21.47 -30.39
N ARG A 67 9.32 20.54 -29.76
CA ARG A 67 9.72 20.01 -28.44
C ARG A 67 11.00 19.20 -28.53
N LEU A 68 11.15 18.39 -29.57
CA LEU A 68 12.36 17.58 -29.78
C LEU A 68 13.55 18.49 -30.09
N GLU A 69 13.36 19.56 -30.87
CA GLU A 69 14.36 20.62 -31.09
C GLU A 69 14.80 21.25 -29.76
N THR A 70 13.86 21.66 -28.89
CA THR A 70 14.23 22.24 -27.59
C THR A 70 14.92 21.24 -26.67
N TRP A 71 14.64 19.94 -26.80
CA TRP A 71 15.33 18.91 -26.03
C TRP A 71 16.77 18.77 -26.50
N ASP A 72 17.01 18.74 -27.80
CA ASP A 72 18.35 18.75 -28.38
C ASP A 72 19.12 20.02 -27.96
N GLU A 73 18.50 21.21 -28.00
CA GLU A 73 19.11 22.47 -27.53
C GLU A 73 19.39 22.48 -26.01
N SER A 74 18.51 21.90 -25.19
CA SER A 74 18.71 21.84 -23.74
C SER A 74 19.83 20.87 -23.33
N ALA A 75 20.04 19.81 -24.11
CA ALA A 75 21.12 18.86 -23.92
C ALA A 75 22.50 19.52 -24.13
N PHE A 76 22.57 20.54 -24.99
CA PHE A 76 23.78 21.36 -25.21
C PHE A 76 24.20 22.18 -24.00
N HIS A 77 23.24 22.64 -23.19
CA HIS A 77 23.52 23.49 -22.02
C HIS A 77 23.82 22.72 -20.73
N SER A 78 23.78 21.38 -20.78
CA SER A 78 24.15 20.54 -19.65
C SER A 78 25.68 20.47 -19.49
N PRO A 79 26.24 20.51 -18.26
CA PRO A 79 27.69 20.51 -18.00
C PRO A 79 28.42 19.23 -18.45
N LYS A 80 27.66 18.20 -18.86
CA LYS A 80 28.16 17.05 -19.63
C LYS A 80 27.47 17.10 -20.98
N PRO A 81 28.11 17.57 -22.07
CA PRO A 81 27.50 17.55 -23.38
C PRO A 81 27.17 16.09 -23.73
N ASN A 82 25.88 15.81 -23.94
CA ASN A 82 25.47 14.52 -24.44
C ASN A 82 25.92 14.45 -25.90
N ILE A 83 26.67 13.41 -26.28
CA ILE A 83 27.41 13.30 -27.56
C ILE A 83 26.48 13.22 -28.81
N GLN A 84 25.17 13.44 -28.66
CA GLN A 84 24.22 13.21 -29.74
C GLN A 84 23.48 14.49 -30.12
N ASP A 85 24.18 15.38 -30.82
CA ASP A 85 23.56 16.48 -31.56
C ASP A 85 22.46 15.92 -32.47
N GLY A 86 21.25 16.44 -32.34
CA GLY A 86 20.11 16.08 -33.19
C GLY A 86 19.57 14.66 -32.99
N PHE A 87 19.85 14.00 -31.86
CA PHE A 87 19.32 12.66 -31.58
C PHE A 87 17.79 12.64 -31.63
N HIS A 88 17.16 13.59 -30.95
CA HIS A 88 15.72 13.61 -30.81
C HIS A 88 15.04 13.87 -32.15
N ILE A 89 15.57 14.80 -32.96
CA ILE A 89 15.09 15.04 -34.34
C ILE A 89 15.27 13.80 -35.21
N ARG A 90 16.41 13.10 -35.11
CA ARG A 90 16.66 11.88 -35.89
C ARG A 90 15.67 10.75 -35.59
N VAL A 91 15.16 10.66 -34.36
CA VAL A 91 14.06 9.73 -34.03
C VAL A 91 12.80 10.08 -34.82
N LEU A 92 12.47 11.37 -34.95
CA LEU A 92 11.31 11.82 -35.71
C LEU A 92 11.48 11.49 -37.21
N GLU A 93 12.68 11.66 -37.78
CA GLU A 93 12.97 11.27 -39.16
C GLU A 93 12.75 9.77 -39.41
N VAL A 94 13.21 8.92 -38.48
CA VAL A 94 12.98 7.45 -38.57
C VAL A 94 11.50 7.12 -38.48
N LEU A 95 10.75 7.80 -37.62
CA LEU A 95 9.29 7.63 -37.49
C LEU A 95 8.53 8.11 -38.74
N GLU A 96 8.94 9.23 -39.34
CA GLU A 96 8.36 9.73 -40.61
C GLU A 96 8.66 8.78 -41.78
N ALA A 97 9.89 8.25 -41.87
CA ALA A 97 10.25 7.24 -42.85
C ALA A 97 9.43 5.95 -42.66
N TRP A 98 9.19 5.55 -41.41
CA TRP A 98 8.30 4.43 -41.10
C TRP A 98 6.86 4.69 -41.53
N LEU A 99 6.31 5.88 -41.26
CA LEU A 99 4.96 6.25 -41.71
C LEU A 99 4.85 6.24 -43.24
N LEU A 100 5.88 6.70 -43.96
CA LEU A 100 5.89 6.65 -45.42
C LEU A 100 5.82 5.20 -45.94
N ASN A 101 6.63 4.31 -45.37
CA ASN A 101 6.58 2.88 -45.73
C ASN A 101 5.23 2.24 -45.37
N PHE A 102 4.66 2.66 -44.25
CA PHE A 102 3.36 2.20 -43.77
C PHE A 102 2.22 2.61 -44.72
N GLU A 103 2.24 3.85 -45.21
CA GLU A 103 1.29 4.34 -46.23
C GLU A 103 1.39 3.53 -47.52
N LEU A 104 2.61 3.29 -48.00
CA LEU A 104 2.85 2.54 -49.24
C LEU A 104 2.39 1.08 -49.11
N ALA A 105 2.62 0.45 -47.96
CA ALA A 105 2.25 -0.95 -47.74
C ALA A 105 0.74 -1.17 -47.61
N PHE A 106 0.00 -0.20 -47.07
CA PHE A 106 -1.42 -0.35 -46.73
C PHE A 106 -2.33 0.74 -47.29
N ALA A 107 -1.98 1.30 -48.45
CA ALA A 107 -2.67 2.44 -49.05
C ALA A 107 -4.20 2.27 -49.14
N GLU A 108 -4.65 1.09 -49.59
CA GLU A 108 -6.06 0.76 -49.87
C GLU A 108 -6.60 -0.35 -48.97
N THR A 109 -5.96 -0.63 -47.82
CA THR A 109 -6.37 -1.72 -46.91
C THR A 109 -7.16 -1.16 -45.72
N PRO A 110 -8.50 -1.12 -45.78
CA PRO A 110 -9.31 -0.62 -44.67
C PRO A 110 -9.38 -1.65 -43.54
N LEU A 111 -8.84 -1.31 -42.37
CA LEU A 111 -8.90 -2.15 -41.17
C LEU A 111 -9.55 -1.41 -39.99
N PRO A 112 -10.25 -2.14 -39.09
CA PRO A 112 -10.64 -1.59 -37.79
C PRO A 112 -9.42 -1.18 -36.96
N ILE A 113 -9.55 -0.13 -36.13
CA ILE A 113 -8.43 0.36 -35.30
C ILE A 113 -7.78 -0.73 -34.42
N ARG A 114 -8.57 -1.70 -33.97
CA ARG A 114 -8.10 -2.78 -33.09
C ARG A 114 -7.10 -3.69 -33.80
N GLU A 115 -7.25 -3.86 -35.11
CA GLU A 115 -6.34 -4.64 -35.95
C GLU A 115 -5.10 -3.85 -36.34
N TRP A 116 -5.17 -2.51 -36.33
CA TRP A 116 -4.00 -1.65 -36.53
C TRP A 116 -3.00 -1.68 -35.37
N ILE A 117 -3.47 -1.89 -34.12
CA ILE A 117 -2.60 -1.91 -32.93
C ILE A 117 -1.41 -2.88 -33.09
N PRO A 118 -1.60 -4.17 -33.38
CA PRO A 118 -0.47 -5.10 -33.53
C PRO A 118 0.44 -4.77 -34.72
N ILE A 119 -0.09 -4.20 -35.81
CA ILE A 119 0.72 -3.82 -36.98
C ILE A 119 1.63 -2.63 -36.64
N VAL A 120 1.07 -1.61 -35.99
CA VAL A 120 1.84 -0.44 -35.54
C VAL A 120 2.88 -0.84 -34.49
N ASP A 121 2.50 -1.67 -33.51
CA ASP A 121 3.42 -2.18 -32.49
C ASP A 121 4.59 -2.96 -33.10
N ALA A 122 4.31 -3.88 -34.05
CA ALA A 122 5.35 -4.61 -34.77
C ALA A 122 6.26 -3.70 -35.60
N GLY A 123 5.70 -2.64 -36.21
CA GLY A 123 6.47 -1.65 -36.95
C GLY A 123 7.42 -0.87 -36.05
N LEU A 124 6.91 -0.33 -34.95
CA LEU A 124 7.68 0.48 -33.99
C LEU A 124 8.77 -0.34 -33.28
N ASN A 125 8.50 -1.60 -32.93
CA ASN A 125 9.46 -2.47 -32.24
C ASN A 125 10.71 -2.81 -33.08
N ASN A 126 10.65 -2.67 -34.41
CA ASN A 126 11.77 -2.96 -35.31
C ASN A 126 12.56 -1.71 -35.72
N LEU A 127 12.18 -0.52 -35.23
CA LEU A 127 12.90 0.71 -35.55
C LEU A 127 14.22 0.78 -34.79
N THR A 128 15.27 1.17 -35.49
CA THR A 128 16.60 1.42 -34.91
C THR A 128 17.06 2.80 -35.33
N VAL A 129 17.59 3.57 -34.37
CA VAL A 129 18.25 4.85 -34.65
C VAL A 129 19.72 4.55 -34.94
N GLY A 130 20.25 5.12 -36.01
CA GLY A 130 21.59 4.83 -36.51
C GLY A 130 22.72 5.01 -35.48
N VAL A 131 23.84 4.35 -35.75
CA VAL A 131 25.01 4.20 -34.86
C VAL A 131 25.70 5.56 -34.56
N ILE A 132 26.17 5.70 -33.33
CA ILE A 132 27.01 6.83 -32.86
C ILE A 132 28.27 6.91 -33.75
N PRO A 133 28.63 8.10 -34.28
CA PRO A 133 29.86 8.25 -35.05
C PRO A 133 31.08 7.77 -34.26
N PRO A 134 32.01 7.02 -34.87
CA PRO A 134 33.19 6.52 -34.17
C PRO A 134 34.09 7.69 -33.73
N ALA A 135 34.61 7.61 -32.50
CA ALA A 135 35.59 8.57 -31.98
C ALA A 135 37.04 8.15 -32.34
N ILE A 136 37.99 9.08 -32.15
CA ILE A 136 39.42 8.85 -32.43
C ILE A 136 40.02 7.81 -31.46
N ASP A 137 39.69 7.91 -30.17
CA ASP A 137 40.15 6.97 -29.13
C ASP A 137 38.94 6.33 -28.45
N GLN A 138 38.72 5.05 -28.73
CA GLN A 138 37.53 4.32 -28.29
C GLN A 138 37.80 2.81 -28.17
N VAL A 139 37.07 2.18 -27.26
CA VAL A 139 36.98 0.72 -27.20
C VAL A 139 35.91 0.25 -28.19
N LEU A 140 36.29 -0.57 -29.16
CA LEU A 140 35.37 -1.14 -30.13
C LEU A 140 34.61 -2.32 -29.52
N VAL A 141 33.28 -2.17 -29.35
CA VAL A 141 32.38 -3.22 -28.90
C VAL A 141 31.47 -3.63 -30.05
N GLY A 142 31.51 -4.89 -30.46
CA GLY A 142 30.75 -5.38 -31.60
C GLY A 142 30.62 -6.90 -31.65
N ALA A 143 29.74 -7.38 -32.54
CA ALA A 143 29.49 -8.81 -32.72
C ALA A 143 30.52 -9.44 -33.66
N ILE A 144 30.89 -10.70 -33.40
CA ILE A 144 31.96 -11.41 -34.12
C ILE A 144 31.63 -11.61 -35.62
N ASP A 145 30.36 -11.77 -35.95
CA ASP A 145 29.83 -12.01 -37.30
C ASP A 145 29.79 -10.76 -38.19
N ARG A 146 29.67 -9.57 -37.60
CA ARG A 146 29.46 -8.30 -38.33
C ARG A 146 30.63 -7.32 -38.27
N SER A 147 31.57 -7.52 -37.34
CA SER A 147 32.61 -6.52 -37.06
C SER A 147 33.84 -6.66 -37.98
N ARG A 148 33.95 -5.78 -38.98
CA ARG A 148 35.18 -5.59 -39.77
C ARG A 148 36.10 -4.56 -39.10
N ASN A 149 36.74 -5.01 -38.04
CA ASN A 149 37.73 -4.27 -37.26
C ASN A 149 39.11 -4.21 -37.96
N PRO A 150 39.88 -3.12 -37.73
CA PRO A 150 41.29 -3.03 -38.07
C PRO A 150 42.13 -4.02 -37.23
N ASP A 151 43.45 -4.01 -37.39
CA ASP A 151 44.35 -4.83 -36.57
C ASP A 151 44.24 -4.41 -35.09
N LEU A 152 43.67 -5.30 -34.28
CA LEU A 152 43.44 -5.05 -32.85
C LEU A 152 44.64 -5.55 -32.05
N LYS A 153 45.22 -4.69 -31.20
CA LYS A 153 46.27 -5.13 -30.27
C LYS A 153 45.74 -6.11 -29.23
N SER A 154 44.58 -5.80 -28.65
CA SER A 154 43.95 -6.62 -27.63
C SER A 154 42.48 -6.89 -27.97
N THR A 155 42.03 -8.13 -27.76
CA THR A 155 40.64 -8.55 -27.96
C THR A 155 40.09 -9.26 -26.73
N TYR A 156 38.87 -8.91 -26.34
CA TYR A 156 38.12 -9.57 -25.27
C TYR A 156 36.91 -10.28 -25.88
N LEU A 157 36.94 -11.62 -25.93
CA LEU A 157 35.78 -12.41 -26.32
C LEU A 157 34.95 -12.72 -25.08
N MET A 158 33.79 -12.10 -25.00
CA MET A 158 32.88 -12.19 -23.86
C MET A 158 31.73 -13.14 -24.12
N GLY A 159 31.17 -13.70 -23.05
CA GLY A 159 29.96 -14.54 -23.13
C GLY A 159 30.20 -15.90 -23.78
N LEU A 160 31.41 -16.47 -23.63
CA LEU A 160 31.74 -17.82 -24.11
C LEU A 160 31.11 -18.89 -23.21
N ASN A 161 29.78 -18.92 -23.21
CA ASN A 161 28.94 -19.83 -22.46
C ASN A 161 28.32 -20.88 -23.38
N GLU A 162 27.97 -22.04 -22.82
CA GLU A 162 27.21 -23.06 -23.54
C GLU A 162 25.91 -22.45 -24.08
N SER A 163 25.56 -22.79 -25.33
CA SER A 163 24.39 -22.28 -26.07
C SER A 163 24.37 -20.80 -26.45
N VAL A 164 25.26 -19.99 -25.88
CA VAL A 164 25.50 -18.59 -26.31
C VAL A 164 26.52 -18.57 -27.44
N PHE A 165 27.65 -19.27 -27.26
CA PHE A 165 28.69 -19.39 -28.29
C PHE A 165 29.38 -20.77 -28.21
N PRO A 166 29.34 -21.64 -29.24
CA PRO A 166 28.58 -21.49 -30.48
C PRO A 166 27.10 -21.22 -30.23
N ALA A 167 26.51 -20.33 -31.02
CA ALA A 167 25.07 -20.13 -31.00
C ALA A 167 24.38 -21.44 -31.44
N LYS A 168 23.27 -21.78 -30.78
CA LYS A 168 22.42 -22.89 -31.23
C LYS A 168 21.82 -22.52 -32.61
N PRO A 169 21.93 -23.39 -33.62
CA PRO A 169 21.28 -23.16 -34.90
C PRO A 169 19.78 -22.91 -34.72
N THR A 170 19.26 -21.88 -35.38
CA THR A 170 17.85 -21.50 -35.27
C THR A 170 16.99 -22.53 -35.99
N ALA A 171 15.94 -23.00 -35.32
CA ALA A 171 14.96 -23.87 -35.97
C ALA A 171 14.29 -23.12 -37.14
N PRO A 172 14.12 -23.77 -38.31
CA PRO A 172 13.40 -23.14 -39.41
C PRO A 172 11.96 -22.78 -39.03
N MET A 173 11.47 -21.61 -39.48
CA MET A 173 10.08 -21.18 -39.17
C MET A 173 9.01 -21.73 -40.13
N VAL A 174 9.38 -22.04 -41.38
CA VAL A 174 8.41 -22.41 -42.44
C VAL A 174 8.61 -23.83 -42.96
N PHE A 175 9.86 -24.25 -43.16
CA PHE A 175 10.19 -25.58 -43.69
C PHE A 175 11.14 -26.30 -42.76
N ASP A 176 10.81 -27.52 -42.35
CA ASP A 176 11.69 -28.33 -41.52
C ASP A 176 12.97 -28.77 -42.28
N GLU A 177 13.90 -29.43 -41.58
CA GLU A 177 15.18 -29.83 -42.17
C GLU A 177 15.00 -30.90 -43.27
N LEU A 178 13.96 -31.73 -43.20
CA LEU A 178 13.69 -32.76 -44.19
C LEU A 178 13.12 -32.14 -45.47
N GLU A 179 12.18 -31.21 -45.33
CA GLU A 179 11.61 -30.44 -46.45
C GLU A 179 12.70 -29.63 -47.16
N ARG A 180 13.61 -28.98 -46.41
CA ARG A 180 14.77 -28.28 -46.99
C ARG A 180 15.69 -29.22 -47.77
N LEU A 181 15.93 -30.43 -47.25
CA LEU A 181 16.76 -31.43 -47.90
C LEU A 181 16.13 -31.95 -49.20
N GLN A 182 14.81 -32.14 -49.21
CA GLN A 182 14.06 -32.50 -50.43
C GLN A 182 14.13 -31.41 -51.49
N LEU A 183 13.96 -30.15 -51.09
CA LEU A 183 14.05 -28.99 -51.98
C LEU A 183 15.45 -28.86 -52.59
N GLU A 184 16.49 -29.05 -51.79
CA GLU A 184 17.87 -29.00 -52.28
C GLU A 184 18.20 -30.16 -53.23
N ASN A 185 17.71 -31.37 -52.96
CA ASN A 185 17.83 -32.49 -53.88
C ASN A 185 17.07 -32.26 -55.20
N ALA A 186 16.02 -31.45 -55.17
CA ALA A 186 15.31 -30.98 -56.36
C ALA A 186 16.00 -29.78 -57.05
N GLY A 187 17.18 -29.36 -56.59
CA GLY A 187 17.97 -28.26 -57.15
C GLY A 187 17.64 -26.87 -56.58
N VAL A 188 16.82 -26.79 -55.52
CA VAL A 188 16.44 -25.52 -54.87
C VAL A 188 17.22 -25.35 -53.57
N HIS A 189 18.27 -24.54 -53.60
CA HIS A 189 19.08 -24.26 -52.41
C HIS A 189 18.46 -23.16 -51.53
N ILE A 190 18.01 -23.52 -50.32
CA ILE A 190 17.38 -22.60 -49.36
C ILE A 190 18.28 -22.41 -48.13
N GLY A 191 19.14 -21.39 -48.18
CA GLY A 191 19.96 -20.94 -47.04
C GLY A 191 20.91 -22.00 -46.46
N SER A 192 21.46 -21.74 -45.28
CA SER A 192 22.42 -22.62 -44.62
C SER A 192 21.74 -23.69 -43.74
N ARG A 193 22.12 -24.96 -43.93
CA ARG A 193 21.71 -26.11 -43.09
C ARG A 193 22.27 -26.06 -41.67
N TYR A 194 21.71 -26.86 -40.76
CA TYR A 194 22.16 -26.98 -39.36
C TYR A 194 23.67 -27.21 -39.23
N ARG A 195 24.23 -28.14 -40.02
CA ARG A 195 25.67 -28.45 -40.01
C ARG A 195 26.53 -27.27 -40.48
N THR A 196 26.06 -26.54 -41.49
CA THR A 196 26.75 -25.36 -42.03
C THR A 196 26.72 -24.20 -41.03
N GLN A 197 25.61 -24.00 -40.31
CA GLN A 197 25.51 -22.99 -39.24
C GLN A 197 26.49 -23.31 -38.10
N LEU A 198 26.55 -24.56 -37.63
CA LEU A 198 27.54 -24.96 -36.63
C LEU A 198 28.99 -24.81 -37.12
N ALA A 199 29.26 -25.13 -38.38
CA ALA A 199 30.58 -24.92 -38.99
C ALA A 199 30.93 -23.42 -39.06
N THR A 200 29.94 -22.58 -39.37
CA THR A 200 30.09 -21.12 -39.40
C THR A 200 30.40 -20.57 -38.01
N GLU A 201 29.70 -21.00 -36.97
CA GLU A 201 30.00 -20.63 -35.59
C GLU A 201 31.42 -21.05 -35.16
N ARG A 202 31.88 -22.23 -35.60
CA ARG A 202 33.28 -22.66 -35.41
C ARG A 202 34.27 -21.74 -36.10
N PHE A 203 33.97 -21.33 -37.32
CA PHE A 203 34.78 -20.39 -38.08
C PHE A 203 34.79 -18.99 -37.43
N LEU A 204 33.66 -18.51 -36.91
CA LEU A 204 33.59 -17.28 -36.12
C LEU A 204 34.44 -17.37 -34.86
N GLY A 205 34.46 -18.52 -34.19
CA GLY A 205 35.33 -18.76 -33.04
C GLY A 205 36.81 -18.65 -33.41
N TYR A 206 37.20 -19.22 -34.55
CA TYR A 206 38.54 -19.05 -35.12
C TYR A 206 38.86 -17.57 -35.40
N ILE A 207 37.98 -16.83 -36.08
CA ILE A 207 38.15 -15.40 -36.34
C ILE A 207 38.33 -14.62 -35.04
N GLY A 208 37.44 -14.84 -34.06
CA GLY A 208 37.49 -14.15 -32.78
C GLY A 208 38.81 -14.40 -32.04
N CYS A 209 39.30 -15.64 -32.04
CA CYS A 209 40.52 -16.03 -31.33
C CYS A 209 41.81 -15.63 -32.05
N THR A 210 41.75 -15.28 -33.34
CA THR A 210 42.93 -14.90 -34.14
C THR A 210 42.96 -13.42 -34.51
N ARG A 211 42.02 -12.63 -33.99
CA ARG A 211 41.86 -11.20 -34.31
C ARG A 211 42.88 -10.29 -33.64
N ALA A 212 43.41 -10.70 -32.48
CA ALA A 212 44.34 -9.90 -31.69
C ALA A 212 45.79 -10.15 -32.12
N THR A 213 46.60 -9.08 -32.17
CA THR A 213 48.03 -9.17 -32.46
C THR A 213 48.89 -9.37 -31.20
N GLU A 214 48.44 -8.91 -30.03
CA GLU A 214 49.22 -8.98 -28.77
C GLU A 214 48.51 -9.80 -27.69
N HIS A 215 47.24 -9.49 -27.36
CA HIS A 215 46.54 -10.09 -26.23
C HIS A 215 45.12 -10.57 -26.56
N LEU A 216 44.82 -11.83 -26.21
CA LEU A 216 43.48 -12.41 -26.29
C LEU A 216 42.98 -12.78 -24.89
N THR A 217 41.82 -12.23 -24.51
CA THR A 217 41.13 -12.61 -23.27
C THR A 217 39.82 -13.32 -23.62
N LEU A 218 39.58 -14.48 -23.00
CA LEU A 218 38.37 -15.27 -23.16
C LEU A 218 37.60 -15.26 -21.83
N SER A 219 36.35 -14.82 -21.84
CA SER A 219 35.52 -14.78 -20.63
C SER A 219 34.16 -15.45 -20.81
N TYR A 220 33.69 -16.05 -19.72
CA TYR A 220 32.38 -16.70 -19.62
C TYR A 220 31.79 -16.42 -18.23
N ALA A 221 30.47 -16.32 -18.16
CA ALA A 221 29.77 -16.13 -16.90
C ALA A 221 29.54 -17.48 -16.20
N LEU A 222 29.60 -17.51 -14.86
CA LEU A 222 29.20 -18.71 -14.10
C LEU A 222 27.69 -18.75 -13.85
N ASN A 223 27.05 -17.59 -13.77
CA ASN A 223 25.63 -17.44 -13.52
C ASN A 223 25.02 -16.38 -14.43
N THR A 224 23.73 -16.52 -14.73
CA THR A 224 22.92 -15.44 -15.32
C THR A 224 22.67 -14.32 -14.30
N SER A 225 22.11 -13.19 -14.75
CA SER A 225 21.64 -12.11 -13.86
C SER A 225 20.55 -12.55 -12.87
N GLU A 226 19.86 -13.66 -13.13
CA GLU A 226 18.88 -14.28 -12.22
C GLU A 226 19.52 -15.26 -11.23
N GLY A 227 20.84 -15.48 -11.30
CA GLY A 227 21.56 -16.45 -10.46
C GLY A 227 21.52 -17.90 -10.95
N LYS A 228 21.02 -18.18 -12.17
CA LYS A 228 21.03 -19.54 -12.73
C LYS A 228 22.41 -19.90 -13.23
N ALA A 229 22.91 -21.08 -12.86
CA ALA A 229 24.21 -21.57 -13.30
C ALA A 229 24.31 -21.68 -14.83
N GLN A 230 25.45 -21.30 -15.38
CA GLN A 230 25.80 -21.41 -16.79
C GLN A 230 27.09 -22.19 -16.96
N ALA A 231 27.11 -23.10 -17.92
CA ALA A 231 28.32 -23.83 -18.27
C ALA A 231 29.22 -23.00 -19.20
N PRO A 232 30.55 -23.18 -19.14
CA PRO A 232 31.47 -22.61 -20.10
C PRO A 232 31.27 -23.24 -21.48
N SER A 233 31.56 -22.46 -22.52
CA SER A 233 31.55 -22.94 -23.90
C SER A 233 32.54 -24.09 -24.13
N VAL A 234 32.21 -24.95 -25.09
CA VAL A 234 33.11 -25.97 -25.65
C VAL A 234 34.42 -25.38 -26.18
N PHE A 235 34.44 -24.12 -26.61
CA PHE A 235 35.68 -23.46 -27.06
C PHE A 235 36.69 -23.29 -25.94
N ILE A 236 36.25 -22.99 -24.72
CA ILE A 236 37.14 -22.85 -23.56
C ILE A 236 37.87 -24.18 -23.30
N GLN A 237 37.16 -25.30 -23.42
CA GLN A 237 37.77 -26.62 -23.29
C GLN A 237 38.77 -26.91 -24.42
N HIS A 238 38.45 -26.52 -25.66
CA HIS A 238 39.35 -26.69 -26.79
C HIS A 238 40.64 -25.87 -26.63
N VAL A 239 40.53 -24.60 -26.25
CA VAL A 239 41.67 -23.71 -26.00
C VAL A 239 42.55 -24.26 -24.88
N LYS A 240 41.98 -24.79 -23.80
CA LYS A 240 42.74 -25.46 -22.73
C LYS A 240 43.50 -26.70 -23.19
N ARG A 241 42.99 -27.45 -24.18
CA ARG A 241 43.74 -28.58 -24.74
C ARG A 241 44.96 -28.12 -25.52
N ILE A 242 44.85 -27.01 -26.25
CA ILE A 242 45.96 -26.40 -27.00
C ILE A 242 46.97 -25.75 -26.05
N PHE A 243 46.50 -25.07 -25.01
CA PHE A 243 47.30 -24.38 -24.00
C PHE A 243 47.02 -24.94 -22.60
N PRO A 244 47.59 -26.12 -22.23
CA PRO A 244 47.32 -26.78 -20.95
C PRO A 244 47.72 -25.96 -19.72
N GLN A 245 48.67 -25.04 -19.89
CA GLN A 245 49.16 -24.18 -18.81
C GLN A 245 48.27 -22.94 -18.58
N LEU A 246 47.21 -22.76 -19.36
CA LEU A 246 46.32 -21.59 -19.27
C LEU A 246 45.53 -21.62 -17.95
N LYS A 247 45.82 -20.65 -17.08
CA LYS A 247 45.14 -20.48 -15.80
C LYS A 247 43.83 -19.72 -16.02
N ILE A 248 42.74 -20.24 -15.48
CA ILE A 248 41.48 -19.49 -15.40
C ILE A 248 41.56 -18.60 -14.17
N HIS A 249 41.39 -17.30 -14.38
CA HIS A 249 41.22 -16.34 -13.32
C HIS A 249 39.72 -16.08 -13.12
N SER A 250 39.24 -16.22 -11.89
CA SER A 250 37.90 -15.77 -11.52
C SER A 250 37.93 -14.28 -11.26
N PHE A 251 37.05 -13.53 -11.93
CA PHE A 251 36.81 -12.14 -11.56
C PHE A 251 36.03 -12.10 -10.24
N ASN A 252 36.56 -11.43 -9.23
CA ASN A 252 35.87 -11.19 -7.97
C ASN A 252 35.12 -9.87 -8.08
N GLU A 253 33.81 -9.89 -7.84
CA GLU A 253 32.99 -8.67 -7.81
C GLU A 253 33.39 -7.73 -6.68
N ARG A 254 34.05 -8.24 -5.63
CA ARG A 254 34.62 -7.40 -4.58
C ARG A 254 35.98 -6.89 -5.02
N ILE A 255 36.07 -5.57 -5.08
CA ILE A 255 37.30 -4.85 -5.39
C ILE A 255 37.91 -4.42 -4.06
N ASP A 256 39.17 -4.81 -3.85
CA ASP A 256 39.94 -4.32 -2.72
C ASP A 256 40.14 -2.80 -2.87
N LEU A 257 40.10 -2.06 -1.76
CA LEU A 257 40.14 -0.60 -1.80
C LEU A 257 41.39 -0.04 -2.53
N SER A 258 42.53 -0.74 -2.46
CA SER A 258 43.77 -0.37 -3.14
C SER A 258 43.77 -0.61 -4.65
N ALA A 259 42.83 -1.43 -5.15
CA ALA A 259 42.67 -1.74 -6.57
C ALA A 259 41.56 -0.92 -7.23
N ALA A 260 40.84 -0.08 -6.46
CA ALA A 260 39.79 0.77 -6.99
C ALA A 260 40.38 1.87 -7.89
N LEU A 261 39.91 1.91 -9.13
CA LEU A 261 40.27 2.92 -10.14
C LEU A 261 39.19 4.01 -10.27
N HIS A 262 37.97 3.72 -9.79
CA HIS A 262 36.84 4.65 -9.84
C HIS A 262 36.09 4.72 -8.51
N GLU A 263 35.55 5.90 -8.16
CA GLU A 263 34.85 6.14 -6.88
C GLU A 263 33.66 5.21 -6.61
N ARG A 264 33.00 4.75 -7.67
CA ARG A 264 31.88 3.80 -7.58
C ARG A 264 32.33 2.42 -7.10
N GLU A 265 33.59 2.06 -7.31
CA GLU A 265 34.17 0.78 -6.89
C GLU A 265 34.41 0.75 -5.37
N LEU A 266 34.50 1.92 -4.71
CA LEU A 266 34.58 1.99 -3.24
C LEU A 266 33.32 1.42 -2.58
N LEU A 267 32.16 1.56 -3.21
CA LEU A 267 30.88 1.09 -2.65
C LEU A 267 30.76 -0.44 -2.60
N ILE A 268 31.57 -1.16 -3.37
CA ILE A 268 31.61 -2.63 -3.41
C ILE A 268 32.79 -3.21 -2.61
N SER A 269 33.65 -2.35 -2.04
CA SER A 269 34.74 -2.74 -1.16
C SER A 269 34.24 -3.02 0.28
N PRO A 270 34.54 -4.21 0.86
CA PRO A 270 34.25 -4.50 2.26
C PRO A 270 34.93 -3.56 3.25
N GLU A 271 36.15 -3.10 2.93
CA GLU A 271 36.97 -2.20 3.75
C GLU A 271 36.29 -0.84 3.91
N PHE A 272 35.70 -0.32 2.83
CA PHE A 272 34.93 0.92 2.86
C PHE A 272 33.74 0.84 3.85
N TRP A 273 32.99 -0.27 3.86
CA TRP A 273 31.88 -0.46 4.79
C TRP A 273 32.32 -0.72 6.23
N ARG A 274 33.50 -1.32 6.44
CA ARG A 274 34.13 -1.45 7.77
C ARG A 274 34.56 -0.09 8.31
N TRP A 275 35.19 0.75 7.47
CA TRP A 275 35.52 2.12 7.84
C TRP A 275 34.29 2.90 8.28
N LYS A 276 33.23 2.88 7.46
CA LYS A 276 31.98 3.58 7.75
C LYS A 276 31.34 3.17 9.09
N LYS A 277 31.53 1.93 9.53
CA LYS A 277 31.02 1.43 10.82
C LYS A 277 31.80 1.92 12.05
N GLY A 278 32.83 2.75 11.88
CA GLY A 278 33.48 3.45 12.99
C GLY A 278 35.01 3.32 13.08
N GLN A 279 35.72 3.09 11.96
CA GLN A 279 37.18 3.21 11.96
C GLN A 279 37.63 4.64 11.61
N SER A 280 38.84 5.01 12.04
CA SER A 280 39.44 6.33 11.82
C SER A 280 39.52 6.69 10.34
N GLU A 281 39.18 7.95 10.00
CA GLU A 281 39.33 8.56 8.67
C GLU A 281 40.74 8.44 8.08
N ALA A 282 41.75 8.27 8.95
CA ALA A 282 43.15 8.06 8.55
C ALA A 282 43.32 6.85 7.61
N VAL A 283 42.50 5.80 7.75
CA VAL A 283 42.60 4.57 6.95
C VAL A 283 42.30 4.83 5.47
N LEU A 284 41.29 5.63 5.13
CA LEU A 284 40.96 5.89 3.73
C LEU A 284 41.94 6.85 3.05
N SER A 285 42.42 7.86 3.79
CA SER A 285 43.38 8.83 3.27
C SER A 285 44.75 8.23 2.92
N GLN A 286 45.13 7.12 3.58
CA GLN A 286 46.38 6.40 3.32
C GLN A 286 46.28 5.42 2.15
N ILE A 287 45.08 4.94 1.81
CA ILE A 287 44.88 3.86 0.82
C ILE A 287 44.43 4.41 -0.55
N LEU A 288 43.91 5.64 -0.63
CA LEU A 288 43.53 6.31 -1.88
C LEU A 288 44.45 7.50 -2.23
N PRO A 289 45.76 7.31 -2.49
CA PRO A 289 46.68 8.40 -2.81
C PRO A 289 46.43 9.02 -4.20
N ASN A 290 45.75 8.31 -5.10
CA ASN A 290 45.59 8.69 -6.53
C ASN A 290 44.17 9.14 -6.91
N MET A 291 43.22 9.10 -5.97
CA MET A 291 41.89 9.68 -6.17
C MET A 291 41.83 11.04 -5.46
N ASP A 292 41.12 12.01 -6.01
CA ASP A 292 40.85 13.29 -5.34
C ASP A 292 39.87 13.07 -4.16
N SER A 293 40.40 12.40 -3.14
CA SER A 293 39.68 11.70 -2.07
C SER A 293 38.92 12.64 -1.15
N ARG A 294 39.21 13.95 -1.18
CA ARG A 294 38.57 14.95 -0.34
C ARG A 294 37.13 15.23 -0.75
N ILE A 295 36.84 15.36 -2.05
CA ILE A 295 35.50 15.70 -2.56
C ILE A 295 34.57 14.47 -2.48
N THR A 296 35.08 13.28 -2.81
CA THR A 296 34.30 12.04 -2.82
C THR A 296 33.95 11.57 -1.39
N LEU A 297 34.88 11.65 -0.43
CA LEU A 297 34.63 11.19 0.94
C LEU A 297 33.80 12.17 1.77
N SER A 298 33.94 13.49 1.58
CA SER A 298 33.06 14.47 2.23
C SER A 298 31.62 14.33 1.74
N SER A 299 31.43 14.11 0.44
CA SER A 299 30.10 13.89 -0.15
C SER A 299 29.46 12.61 0.39
N ILE A 300 30.21 11.51 0.44
CA ILE A 300 29.74 10.23 0.98
C ILE A 300 29.44 10.32 2.48
N SER A 301 30.32 10.94 3.30
CA SER A 301 30.10 11.07 4.75
C SER A 301 28.91 11.99 5.07
N GLN A 302 28.71 13.08 4.32
CA GLN A 302 27.54 13.96 4.45
C GLN A 302 26.22 13.27 4.08
N HIS A 303 26.24 12.36 3.09
CA HIS A 303 25.03 11.68 2.60
C HIS A 303 24.75 10.34 3.29
N THR A 304 25.67 9.86 4.12
CA THR A 304 25.51 8.62 4.89
C THR A 304 25.12 8.85 6.34
N GLY A 305 24.53 10.03 6.60
CA GLY A 305 24.13 10.54 7.90
C GLY A 305 23.70 9.46 8.88
N LYS A 306 24.34 9.46 10.06
CA LYS A 306 23.80 8.76 11.23
C LYS A 306 22.33 9.13 11.32
N ALA A 307 21.42 8.14 11.28
CA ALA A 307 20.01 8.37 11.56
C ALA A 307 19.92 8.99 12.95
N THR A 308 19.80 10.31 13.02
CA THR A 308 19.67 11.01 14.29
C THR A 308 18.23 10.84 14.71
N ASN A 309 17.96 9.87 15.59
CA ASN A 309 16.75 9.79 16.40
C ASN A 309 16.69 10.96 17.41
N GLN A 310 17.06 12.17 17.00
CA GLN A 310 16.99 13.34 17.85
C GLN A 310 15.51 13.73 17.99
N PRO A 311 15.03 13.98 19.21
CA PRO A 311 13.68 14.48 19.41
C PRO A 311 13.53 15.84 18.74
N LEU A 312 12.30 16.19 18.38
CA LEU A 312 11.95 17.54 17.95
C LEU A 312 12.23 18.47 19.12
N ASN A 313 12.71 19.67 18.81
CA ASN A 313 12.73 20.73 19.80
C ASN A 313 11.30 20.98 20.30
N GLY A 314 11.08 21.05 21.62
CA GLY A 314 9.75 21.23 22.21
C GLY A 314 9.00 22.48 21.71
N VAL A 315 9.71 23.55 21.33
CA VAL A 315 9.11 24.74 20.69
C VAL A 315 8.55 24.38 19.31
N ILE A 316 9.29 23.60 18.52
CA ILE A 316 8.83 23.12 17.21
C ILE A 316 7.65 22.17 17.40
N ALA A 317 7.71 21.26 18.37
CA ALA A 317 6.61 20.35 18.67
C ALA A 317 5.32 21.10 19.04
N ARG A 318 5.41 22.14 19.88
CA ARG A 318 4.27 23.02 20.21
C ARG A 318 3.68 23.72 18.99
N HIS A 319 4.53 24.23 18.08
CA HIS A 319 4.07 24.83 16.83
C HIS A 319 3.47 23.82 15.85
N LEU A 320 3.97 22.59 15.85
CA LEU A 320 3.51 21.54 14.96
C LEU A 320 2.13 21.01 15.38
N TYR A 321 1.92 20.86 16.69
CA TYR A 321 0.75 20.18 17.24
C TYR A 321 -0.30 21.09 17.87
N SER A 322 -0.03 22.40 18.01
CA SER A 322 -0.99 23.36 18.55
C SER A 322 -1.04 24.68 17.76
N GLU A 323 -2.24 25.25 17.69
CA GLU A 323 -2.47 26.58 17.13
C GLU A 323 -2.12 27.70 18.12
N SER A 324 -2.20 27.43 19.42
CA SER A 324 -1.94 28.42 20.48
C SER A 324 -0.53 28.27 21.06
N ARG A 325 0.17 29.41 21.20
CA ARG A 325 1.52 29.45 21.80
C ARG A 325 1.51 29.63 23.31
N THR A 326 0.51 30.33 23.84
CA THR A 326 0.40 30.67 25.27
C THR A 326 -0.37 29.62 26.06
N SER A 327 -1.23 28.86 25.39
CA SER A 327 -1.98 27.75 25.99
C SER A 327 -2.04 26.57 25.01
N PRO A 328 -0.93 25.84 24.83
CA PRO A 328 -0.84 24.79 23.83
C PRO A 328 -1.92 23.71 24.07
N THR A 329 -2.76 23.53 23.06
CA THR A 329 -3.83 22.53 23.04
C THR A 329 -3.59 21.54 21.91
N LEU A 330 -3.53 20.24 22.24
CA LEU A 330 -3.48 19.16 21.26
C LEU A 330 -4.91 18.67 20.97
N TYR A 331 -5.45 19.01 19.81
CA TYR A 331 -6.70 18.44 19.32
C TYR A 331 -6.44 17.10 18.64
N THR A 332 -7.01 16.03 19.18
CA THR A 332 -6.72 14.67 18.74
C THR A 332 -7.95 13.77 18.70
N SER A 333 -7.77 12.55 18.21
CA SER A 333 -8.75 11.46 18.23
C SER A 333 -8.12 10.23 18.87
N VAL A 334 -8.96 9.25 19.24
CA VAL A 334 -8.46 8.00 19.81
C VAL A 334 -7.49 7.30 18.85
N SER A 335 -7.86 7.18 17.58
CA SER A 335 -7.03 6.54 16.55
C SER A 335 -5.67 7.22 16.35
N ARG A 336 -5.60 8.55 16.52
CA ARG A 336 -4.33 9.29 16.47
C ARG A 336 -3.43 8.95 17.66
N ILE A 337 -3.99 8.89 18.88
CA ILE A 337 -3.18 8.55 20.05
C ILE A 337 -2.80 7.07 20.07
N GLU A 338 -3.67 6.17 19.62
CA GLU A 338 -3.31 4.77 19.38
C GLU A 338 -2.12 4.68 18.41
N ALA A 339 -2.09 5.48 17.33
CA ALA A 339 -0.94 5.52 16.42
C ALA A 339 0.37 5.97 17.10
N PHE A 340 0.30 6.89 18.07
CA PHE A 340 1.46 7.28 18.88
C PHE A 340 1.93 6.15 19.79
N ALA A 341 0.99 5.49 20.47
CA ALA A 341 1.29 4.33 21.30
C ALA A 341 1.86 3.17 20.47
N GLU A 342 1.36 2.95 19.26
CA GLU A 342 1.91 1.95 18.35
C GLU A 342 3.36 2.28 17.95
N CYS A 343 3.63 3.53 17.54
CA CYS A 343 4.96 4.05 17.23
C CYS A 343 4.97 5.59 17.18
N PRO A 344 5.79 6.30 17.98
CA PRO A 344 5.84 7.77 17.97
C PRO A 344 6.14 8.36 16.59
N PHE A 345 7.03 7.73 15.82
CA PHE A 345 7.33 8.16 14.45
C PHE A 345 6.12 8.07 13.51
N ARG A 346 5.26 7.04 13.67
CA ARG A 346 4.01 6.93 12.88
C ARG A 346 3.10 8.12 13.15
N PHE A 347 2.91 8.47 14.41
CA PHE A 347 2.14 9.65 14.79
C PHE A 347 2.74 10.94 14.23
N PHE A 348 4.05 11.12 14.28
CA PHE A 348 4.71 12.29 13.69
C PHE A 348 4.41 12.44 12.19
N VAL A 349 4.51 11.36 11.42
CA VAL A 349 4.24 11.38 9.97
C VAL A 349 2.75 11.63 9.70
N GLN A 350 1.86 10.94 10.41
CA GLN A 350 0.41 11.04 10.21
C GLN A 350 -0.18 12.38 10.72
N SER A 351 0.17 12.80 11.93
CA SER A 351 -0.46 13.93 12.63
C SER A 351 0.38 15.21 12.56
N GLY A 352 1.71 15.07 12.55
CA GLY A 352 2.63 16.21 12.44
C GLY A 352 2.78 16.67 11.00
N LEU A 353 3.29 15.80 10.12
CA LEU A 353 3.48 16.11 8.70
C LEU A 353 2.18 16.08 7.90
N LYS A 354 1.11 15.48 8.45
CA LYS A 354 -0.22 15.36 7.81
C LYS A 354 -0.14 14.69 6.44
N THR A 355 0.71 13.67 6.32
CA THR A 355 0.86 12.93 5.06
C THR A 355 -0.28 11.93 4.89
N GLU A 356 -0.85 11.93 3.69
CA GLU A 356 -1.91 11.02 3.30
C GLU A 356 -1.44 10.10 2.18
N GLU A 357 -1.94 8.86 2.18
CA GLU A 357 -1.75 7.97 1.05
C GLU A 357 -2.47 8.50 -0.19
N ARG A 358 -1.95 8.13 -1.36
CA ARG A 358 -2.63 8.42 -2.62
C ARG A 358 -3.98 7.72 -2.65
N MET A 359 -5.07 8.49 -2.64
CA MET A 359 -6.41 7.95 -2.77
C MET A 359 -6.58 7.20 -4.10
N ALA A 360 -6.91 5.92 -4.02
CA ALA A 360 -7.33 5.11 -5.15
C ALA A 360 -8.87 5.14 -5.30
N PHE A 361 -9.36 5.09 -6.54
CA PHE A 361 -10.79 4.90 -6.81
C PHE A 361 -11.15 3.42 -6.72
N GLU A 362 -11.15 2.90 -5.49
CA GLU A 362 -11.46 1.51 -5.19
C GLU A 362 -12.38 1.36 -4.00
N LEU A 363 -13.06 0.22 -3.93
CA LEU A 363 -13.90 -0.14 -2.80
C LEU A 363 -13.04 -0.82 -1.74
N ASP A 364 -12.36 -0.02 -0.92
CA ASP A 364 -11.49 -0.48 0.14
C ASP A 364 -12.25 -0.80 1.44
N ALA A 365 -11.57 -1.41 2.41
CA ALA A 365 -12.19 -1.79 3.68
C ALA A 365 -12.70 -0.58 4.48
N ARG A 366 -12.07 0.60 4.33
CA ARG A 366 -12.46 1.83 5.03
C ARG A 366 -13.81 2.33 4.51
N ARG A 367 -13.97 2.44 3.19
CA ARG A 367 -15.24 2.86 2.56
C ARG A 367 -16.35 1.87 2.83
N LEU A 368 -16.05 0.58 2.86
CA LEU A 368 -17.04 -0.43 3.27
C LEU A 368 -17.52 -0.21 4.71
N GLY A 369 -16.61 0.10 5.63
CA GLY A 369 -16.96 0.49 6.99
C GLY A 369 -17.87 1.72 7.01
N SER A 370 -17.46 2.82 6.37
CA SER A 370 -18.27 4.05 6.32
C SER A 370 -19.68 3.82 5.76
N PHE A 371 -19.84 2.97 4.75
CA PHE A 371 -21.16 2.60 4.24
C PHE A 371 -22.02 1.89 5.31
N GLN A 372 -21.42 0.94 6.04
CA GLN A 372 -22.14 0.20 7.07
C GLN A 372 -22.58 1.09 8.24
N HIS A 373 -21.74 2.03 8.65
CA HIS A 373 -22.07 3.00 9.70
C HIS A 373 -23.21 3.92 9.26
N ALA A 374 -23.11 4.52 8.07
CA ALA A 374 -24.17 5.38 7.52
C ALA A 374 -25.51 4.65 7.38
N ALA A 375 -25.51 3.36 7.02
CA ALA A 375 -26.73 2.57 6.95
C ALA A 375 -27.37 2.31 8.33
N LEU A 376 -26.55 2.11 9.38
CA LEU A 376 -27.03 1.92 10.76
C LEU A 376 -27.54 3.23 11.37
N GLU A 377 -26.87 4.34 11.09
CA GLU A 377 -27.32 5.69 11.44
C GLU A 377 -28.69 5.99 10.81
N ALA A 378 -28.82 5.80 9.49
CA ALA A 378 -30.08 5.99 8.80
C ALA A 378 -31.21 5.08 9.33
N PHE A 379 -30.87 3.86 9.77
CA PHE A 379 -31.83 2.95 10.41
C PHE A 379 -32.30 3.47 11.77
N HIS A 380 -31.42 4.03 12.59
CA HIS A 380 -31.81 4.62 13.86
C HIS A 380 -32.67 5.86 13.65
N MET A 381 -32.26 6.77 12.76
CA MET A 381 -33.02 7.99 12.45
C MET A 381 -34.43 7.69 11.92
N ALA A 382 -34.57 6.68 11.04
CA ALA A 382 -35.87 6.27 10.53
C ALA A 382 -36.85 5.82 11.64
N LEU A 383 -36.33 5.20 12.71
CA LEU A 383 -37.14 4.81 13.85
C LEU A 383 -37.50 5.99 14.75
N GLU A 384 -36.56 6.92 14.97
CA GLU A 384 -36.83 8.15 15.72
C GLU A 384 -37.90 9.01 15.04
N ASP A 385 -37.82 9.17 13.71
CA ASP A 385 -38.81 9.92 12.92
C ASP A 385 -40.23 9.33 13.04
N GLU A 386 -40.34 8.01 13.20
CA GLU A 386 -41.62 7.30 13.42
C GLU A 386 -42.00 7.19 14.90
N GLY A 387 -41.16 7.66 15.83
CA GLY A 387 -41.37 7.53 17.28
C GLY A 387 -41.31 6.09 17.79
N LEU A 388 -40.60 5.21 17.08
CA LEU A 388 -40.42 3.79 17.42
C LEU A 388 -39.05 3.55 18.06
N ARG A 389 -38.96 2.54 18.93
CA ARG A 389 -37.68 2.04 19.45
C ARG A 389 -37.29 0.76 18.74
N TRP A 390 -36.02 0.38 18.86
CA TRP A 390 -35.50 -0.86 18.29
C TRP A 390 -36.26 -2.10 18.79
N ARG A 391 -36.65 -2.10 20.07
CA ARG A 391 -37.42 -3.19 20.72
C ARG A 391 -38.87 -3.28 20.21
N ASP A 392 -39.41 -2.22 19.61
CA ASP A 392 -40.78 -2.21 19.11
C ASP A 392 -40.91 -2.94 17.76
N LEU A 393 -39.78 -3.29 17.12
CA LEU A 393 -39.74 -4.06 15.89
C LEU A 393 -39.70 -5.57 16.13
N THR A 394 -40.23 -6.33 15.17
CA THR A 394 -39.92 -7.75 15.02
C THR A 394 -38.63 -7.95 14.20
N PRO A 395 -37.92 -9.08 14.34
CA PRO A 395 -36.70 -9.36 13.56
C PRO A 395 -36.91 -9.30 12.04
N SER A 396 -38.11 -9.66 11.54
CA SER A 396 -38.44 -9.56 10.12
C SER A 396 -38.63 -8.10 9.66
N GLN A 397 -39.31 -7.27 10.46
CA GLN A 397 -39.49 -5.85 10.15
C GLN A 397 -38.16 -5.10 10.14
N ALA A 398 -37.28 -5.38 11.11
CA ALA A 398 -35.95 -4.79 11.18
C ALA A 398 -35.11 -5.12 9.93
N ARG A 399 -35.18 -6.36 9.44
CA ARG A 399 -34.49 -6.77 8.22
C ARG A 399 -35.00 -6.04 6.99
N GLU A 400 -36.33 -6.00 6.80
CA GLU A 400 -36.94 -5.36 5.64
C GLU A 400 -36.63 -3.85 5.59
N LEU A 401 -36.73 -3.16 6.74
CA LEU A 401 -36.37 -1.75 6.84
C LEU A 401 -34.89 -1.50 6.49
N MET A 402 -33.98 -2.32 6.98
CA MET A 402 -32.55 -2.20 6.67
C MET A 402 -32.25 -2.46 5.18
N GLU A 403 -32.93 -3.40 4.54
CA GLU A 403 -32.81 -3.66 3.10
C GLU A 403 -33.28 -2.45 2.27
N GLN A 404 -34.37 -1.79 2.69
CA GLN A 404 -34.85 -0.56 2.04
C GLN A 404 -33.83 0.58 2.18
N ILE A 405 -33.32 0.81 3.39
CA ILE A 405 -32.35 1.88 3.68
C ILE A 405 -31.05 1.68 2.91
N THR A 406 -30.51 0.46 2.92
CA THR A 406 -29.28 0.15 2.18
C THR A 406 -29.48 0.30 0.67
N SER A 407 -30.64 -0.06 0.14
CA SER A 407 -31.00 0.16 -1.29
C SER A 407 -30.95 1.62 -1.69
N GLN A 408 -31.42 2.52 -0.82
CA GLN A 408 -31.34 3.96 -1.06
C GLN A 408 -29.90 4.47 -0.90
N THR A 409 -29.24 4.12 0.21
CA THR A 409 -27.87 4.55 0.54
C THR A 409 -26.86 4.15 -0.55
N MET A 410 -27.02 2.97 -1.17
CA MET A 410 -26.13 2.48 -2.22
C MET A 410 -26.10 3.38 -3.47
N LYS A 411 -27.20 4.04 -3.82
CA LYS A 411 -27.28 4.92 -5.01
C LYS A 411 -26.47 6.20 -4.82
N ASP A 412 -26.47 6.72 -3.59
CA ASP A 412 -25.87 8.00 -3.25
C ASP A 412 -24.42 7.87 -2.74
N PHE A 413 -23.96 6.65 -2.45
CA PHE A 413 -22.64 6.41 -1.86
C PHE A 413 -21.47 6.69 -2.84
N HIS A 414 -20.66 7.71 -2.50
CA HIS A 414 -19.38 8.04 -3.16
C HIS A 414 -19.45 8.03 -4.69
N GLU A 415 -20.36 8.82 -5.27
CA GLU A 415 -20.46 9.06 -6.72
C GLU A 415 -20.69 7.78 -7.56
N GLY A 416 -21.37 6.78 -6.99
CA GLY A 416 -21.70 5.53 -7.68
C GLY A 416 -20.56 4.51 -7.72
N LEU A 417 -19.56 4.64 -6.83
CA LEU A 417 -18.46 3.67 -6.69
C LEU A 417 -18.99 2.23 -6.52
N MET A 418 -20.07 2.05 -5.76
CA MET A 418 -20.72 0.75 -5.55
C MET A 418 -21.26 0.14 -6.84
N GLU A 419 -21.62 0.97 -7.83
CA GLU A 419 -22.19 0.53 -9.10
C GLU A 419 -21.18 0.45 -10.25
N ASP A 420 -19.95 0.94 -10.03
CA ASP A 420 -18.92 1.11 -11.06
C ASP A 420 -18.52 -0.20 -11.74
N LYS A 421 -18.42 -1.28 -10.95
CA LYS A 421 -17.98 -2.60 -11.40
C LYS A 421 -18.98 -3.67 -10.97
N PRO A 422 -19.16 -4.75 -11.76
CA PRO A 422 -20.01 -5.88 -11.36
C PRO A 422 -19.66 -6.45 -9.98
N VAL A 423 -18.37 -6.53 -9.66
CA VAL A 423 -17.89 -7.02 -8.34
C VAL A 423 -18.33 -6.11 -7.18
N ASN A 424 -18.38 -4.80 -7.40
CA ASN A 424 -18.80 -3.84 -6.37
C ASN A 424 -20.30 -4.01 -6.07
N ARG A 425 -21.12 -4.23 -7.10
CA ARG A 425 -22.57 -4.47 -6.95
C ARG A 425 -22.86 -5.73 -6.14
N VAL A 426 -22.15 -6.82 -6.42
CA VAL A 426 -22.27 -8.07 -5.65
C VAL A 426 -21.83 -7.85 -4.19
N THR A 427 -20.75 -7.11 -3.98
CA THR A 427 -20.24 -6.78 -2.64
C THR A 427 -21.26 -5.96 -1.84
N ALA A 428 -21.86 -4.95 -2.47
CA ALA A 428 -22.86 -4.09 -1.84
C ALA A 428 -24.13 -4.86 -1.46
N SER A 429 -24.63 -5.72 -2.35
CA SER A 429 -25.77 -6.60 -2.06
C SER A 429 -25.49 -7.57 -0.90
N ALA A 430 -24.29 -8.16 -0.85
CA ALA A 430 -23.90 -9.03 0.26
C ALA A 430 -23.79 -8.28 1.60
N LEU A 431 -23.40 -7.00 1.58
CA LEU A 431 -23.34 -6.15 2.77
C LEU A 431 -24.74 -5.76 3.26
N SER A 432 -25.64 -5.40 2.34
CA SER A 432 -27.05 -5.13 2.64
C SER A 432 -27.71 -6.32 3.35
N GLN A 433 -27.54 -7.53 2.80
CA GLN A 433 -28.04 -8.75 3.43
C GLN A 433 -27.42 -8.99 4.81
N ALA A 434 -26.10 -8.81 4.96
CA ALA A 434 -25.42 -8.98 6.23
C ALA A 434 -25.91 -7.99 7.30
N LEU A 435 -26.14 -6.73 6.93
CA LEU A 435 -26.72 -5.71 7.82
C LEU A 435 -28.15 -6.06 8.22
N GLY A 436 -28.98 -6.52 7.28
CA GLY A 436 -30.34 -6.97 7.56
C GLY A 436 -30.39 -8.16 8.52
N THR A 437 -29.47 -9.13 8.37
CA THR A 437 -29.29 -10.21 9.35
C THR A 437 -28.83 -9.69 10.70
N PHE A 438 -27.85 -8.77 10.71
CA PHE A 438 -27.31 -8.20 11.93
C PHE A 438 -28.38 -7.49 12.77
N VAL A 439 -29.16 -6.56 12.20
CA VAL A 439 -30.19 -5.84 12.96
C VAL A 439 -31.30 -6.77 13.46
N ALA A 440 -31.65 -7.80 12.70
CA ALA A 440 -32.62 -8.80 13.13
C ALA A 440 -32.16 -9.55 14.40
N VAL A 441 -30.87 -9.90 14.48
CA VAL A 441 -30.28 -10.52 15.68
C VAL A 441 -30.23 -9.56 16.86
N ILE A 442 -29.88 -8.29 16.62
CA ILE A 442 -29.88 -7.26 17.68
C ILE A 442 -31.28 -7.07 18.26
N VAL A 443 -32.30 -6.92 17.41
CA VAL A 443 -33.70 -6.75 17.82
C VAL A 443 -34.20 -7.97 18.60
N GLU A 444 -33.81 -9.18 18.20
CA GLU A 444 -34.13 -10.40 18.95
C GLU A 444 -33.54 -10.37 20.38
N TRP A 445 -32.28 -9.97 20.53
CA TRP A 445 -31.63 -9.85 21.84
C TRP A 445 -32.21 -8.77 22.74
N MET A 446 -32.86 -7.73 22.18
CA MET A 446 -33.52 -6.70 22.97
C MET A 446 -34.51 -7.29 23.99
N SER A 447 -35.14 -8.43 23.70
CA SER A 447 -36.09 -9.10 24.63
C SER A 447 -35.51 -9.44 26.02
N HIS A 448 -34.19 -9.61 26.13
CA HIS A 448 -33.49 -9.95 27.38
C HIS A 448 -32.49 -8.87 27.83
N TYR A 449 -32.51 -7.71 27.16
CA TYR A 449 -31.58 -6.60 27.39
C TYR A 449 -32.37 -5.38 27.88
N THR A 450 -32.03 -4.81 29.04
CA THR A 450 -32.80 -3.69 29.63
C THR A 450 -32.44 -2.34 29.02
N PHE A 451 -31.25 -2.18 28.46
CA PHE A 451 -30.82 -0.90 27.92
C PHE A 451 -31.50 -0.61 26.58
N GLU A 452 -31.67 0.68 26.29
CA GLU A 452 -32.23 1.18 25.04
C GLU A 452 -31.19 1.97 24.25
N PRO A 453 -31.08 1.79 22.92
CA PRO A 453 -30.26 2.65 22.08
C PRO A 453 -30.85 4.05 22.04
N ILE A 454 -30.09 5.04 22.53
CA ILE A 454 -30.53 6.45 22.61
C ILE A 454 -29.75 7.37 21.66
N GLY A 455 -28.71 6.85 21.01
CA GLY A 455 -27.93 7.62 20.06
C GLY A 455 -27.00 6.73 19.26
N VAL A 456 -26.91 7.04 17.97
CA VAL A 456 -25.99 6.42 16.99
C VAL A 456 -25.14 7.53 16.37
N GLU A 457 -23.88 7.23 16.05
CA GLU A 457 -22.90 8.21 15.57
C GLU A 457 -22.85 9.47 16.46
N VAL A 458 -22.82 9.27 17.78
CA VAL A 458 -22.82 10.34 18.78
C VAL A 458 -21.46 11.04 18.77
N ALA A 459 -21.39 12.23 18.18
CA ALA A 459 -20.18 13.03 18.13
C ALA A 459 -19.89 13.68 19.49
N PHE A 460 -18.62 13.66 19.88
CA PHE A 460 -18.10 14.38 21.02
C PHE A 460 -16.97 15.31 20.60
N GLY A 461 -17.04 16.56 21.06
CA GLY A 461 -16.18 17.65 20.59
C GLY A 461 -16.34 17.98 19.09
N GLY A 462 -15.43 18.80 18.56
CA GLY A 462 -15.52 19.27 17.17
C GLY A 462 -16.50 20.44 16.96
N LYS A 463 -17.07 20.54 15.75
CA LYS A 463 -17.88 21.70 15.33
C LYS A 463 -19.34 21.63 15.81
N GLU A 464 -19.95 20.45 15.74
CA GLU A 464 -21.36 20.22 16.09
C GLU A 464 -21.46 18.99 17.03
N PRO A 465 -20.96 19.09 18.27
CA PRO A 465 -21.00 17.98 19.21
C PRO A 465 -22.37 17.76 19.82
N GLN A 466 -22.82 16.50 19.93
CA GLN A 466 -23.86 16.13 20.89
C GLN A 466 -23.31 16.14 22.33
N ILE A 467 -22.07 15.64 22.52
CA ILE A 467 -21.41 15.55 23.83
C ILE A 467 -20.17 16.47 23.88
N PRO A 468 -19.87 17.15 25.00
CA PRO A 468 -18.67 17.97 25.10
C PRO A 468 -17.38 17.17 24.84
N ALA A 469 -16.38 17.87 24.28
CA ALA A 469 -15.05 17.29 24.06
C ALA A 469 -14.45 16.83 25.39
N TRP A 470 -13.72 15.71 25.38
CA TRP A 470 -13.04 15.27 26.59
C TRP A 470 -11.69 15.98 26.73
N GLU A 471 -11.61 16.88 27.71
CA GLU A 471 -10.40 17.64 28.01
C GLU A 471 -9.56 16.97 29.11
N ILE A 472 -8.27 16.80 28.83
CA ILE A 472 -7.28 16.27 29.77
C ILE A 472 -6.18 17.32 29.95
N GLN A 473 -6.07 17.85 31.17
CA GLN A 473 -4.98 18.74 31.53
C GLN A 473 -3.65 17.96 31.62
N LEU A 474 -2.61 18.47 30.95
CA LEU A 474 -1.25 17.87 30.91
C LEU A 474 -0.25 18.59 31.83
N SER A 475 -0.32 19.92 31.89
CA SER A 475 0.41 20.85 32.76
C SER A 475 -0.45 22.09 33.01
N ASP A 476 0.01 23.11 33.74
CA ASP A 476 -0.80 24.32 34.02
C ASP A 476 -1.27 25.08 32.76
N ASP A 477 -0.50 25.02 31.68
CA ASP A 477 -0.74 25.76 30.43
C ASP A 477 -1.09 24.87 29.22
N THR A 478 -0.96 23.54 29.36
CA THR A 478 -1.05 22.61 28.24
C THR A 478 -2.18 21.59 28.45
N LYS A 479 -3.01 21.39 27.43
CA LYS A 479 -4.12 20.42 27.48
C LYS A 479 -4.23 19.57 26.22
N MET A 480 -4.84 18.40 26.36
CA MET A 480 -5.23 17.52 25.27
C MET A 480 -6.75 17.48 25.17
N VAL A 481 -7.29 17.62 23.97
CA VAL A 481 -8.74 17.65 23.71
C VAL A 481 -9.07 16.54 22.72
N PHE A 482 -9.89 15.59 23.15
CA PHE A 482 -10.36 14.50 22.30
C PHE A 482 -11.66 14.86 21.60
N ASN A 483 -11.65 14.66 20.29
CA ASN A 483 -12.82 14.70 19.44
C ASN A 483 -13.00 13.32 18.78
N GLY A 484 -14.25 12.94 18.54
CA GLY A 484 -14.56 11.68 17.89
C GLY A 484 -16.05 11.42 17.80
N ILE A 485 -16.37 10.19 17.43
CA ILE A 485 -17.74 9.72 17.27
C ILE A 485 -17.85 8.36 17.97
N ILE A 486 -18.87 8.21 18.81
CA ILE A 486 -19.24 6.95 19.45
C ILE A 486 -20.34 6.31 18.59
N ASP A 487 -20.08 5.14 18.01
CA ASP A 487 -20.99 4.54 17.05
C ASP A 487 -22.40 4.30 17.61
N ARG A 488 -22.52 3.84 18.86
CA ARG A 488 -23.82 3.69 19.55
C ARG A 488 -23.68 3.79 21.07
N VAL A 489 -24.63 4.48 21.70
CA VAL A 489 -24.80 4.56 23.15
C VAL A 489 -26.15 3.98 23.55
N ASP A 490 -26.13 3.06 24.51
CA ASP A 490 -27.33 2.48 25.12
C ASP A 490 -27.47 2.94 26.57
N LEU A 491 -28.68 3.30 27.00
CA LEU A 491 -28.97 3.72 28.38
C LEU A 491 -29.94 2.78 29.09
N CYS A 492 -29.66 2.56 30.38
CA CYS A 492 -30.58 1.94 31.33
C CYS A 492 -30.84 2.93 32.47
N THR A 493 -32.03 3.54 32.47
CA THR A 493 -32.45 4.51 33.49
C THR A 493 -32.73 3.80 34.82
N ARG A 494 -32.25 4.38 35.92
CA ARG A 494 -32.42 3.84 37.27
C ARG A 494 -33.05 4.90 38.17
N GLU A 495 -34.11 4.54 38.89
CA GLU A 495 -34.79 5.49 39.77
C GLU A 495 -33.88 5.97 40.91
N GLY A 496 -33.72 7.28 41.06
CA GLY A 496 -32.94 7.90 42.13
C GLY A 496 -31.42 7.68 42.06
N GLN A 497 -30.90 7.08 40.98
CA GLN A 497 -29.50 6.75 40.79
C GLN A 497 -29.00 7.23 39.43
N SER A 498 -27.68 7.21 39.21
CA SER A 498 -27.11 7.47 37.90
C SER A 498 -27.54 6.39 36.91
N SER A 499 -27.93 6.78 35.70
CA SER A 499 -28.27 5.85 34.62
C SER A 499 -27.03 5.10 34.17
N TRP A 500 -27.17 3.82 33.85
CA TRP A 500 -26.09 3.06 33.26
C TRP A 500 -25.99 3.35 31.76
N ALA A 501 -24.76 3.48 31.25
CA ALA A 501 -24.50 3.63 29.82
C ALA A 501 -23.58 2.54 29.28
N ILE A 502 -23.93 1.99 28.13
CA ILE A 502 -23.10 1.05 27.37
C ILE A 502 -22.73 1.65 26.02
N VAL A 503 -21.48 1.46 25.62
CA VAL A 503 -21.00 1.84 24.29
C VAL A 503 -20.89 0.60 23.40
N ILE A 504 -21.42 0.67 22.18
CA ILE A 504 -21.22 -0.37 21.16
C ILE A 504 -20.49 0.27 19.99
N ASP A 505 -19.36 -0.31 19.62
CA ASP A 505 -18.54 0.09 18.48
C ASP A 505 -18.59 -1.00 17.41
N TYR A 506 -18.99 -0.61 16.20
CA TYR A 506 -19.17 -1.47 15.06
C TYR A 506 -17.85 -1.66 14.30
N LYS A 507 -17.54 -2.90 13.97
CA LYS A 507 -16.34 -3.27 13.21
C LYS A 507 -16.70 -4.17 12.04
N SER A 508 -16.11 -3.89 10.87
CA SER A 508 -16.30 -4.72 9.67
C SER A 508 -15.68 -6.13 9.78
N GLY A 509 -14.87 -6.38 10.82
CA GLY A 509 -14.31 -7.69 11.14
C GLY A 509 -14.24 -7.95 12.64
N LYS A 510 -13.85 -9.19 13.02
CA LYS A 510 -13.71 -9.58 14.42
C LYS A 510 -12.52 -8.86 15.06
N LYS A 511 -12.79 -7.83 15.87
CA LYS A 511 -11.84 -7.20 16.81
C LYS A 511 -12.20 -7.67 18.22
N LYS A 512 -11.19 -7.89 19.06
CA LYS A 512 -11.38 -8.24 20.49
C LYS A 512 -10.55 -7.27 21.34
N PRO A 513 -11.02 -6.91 22.54
CA PRO A 513 -10.18 -6.24 23.52
C PRO A 513 -9.05 -7.19 23.94
N ASP A 514 -7.82 -6.68 23.90
CA ASP A 514 -6.64 -7.36 24.43
C ASP A 514 -6.19 -6.64 25.70
N GLU A 515 -5.99 -7.40 26.77
CA GLU A 515 -5.67 -6.86 28.10
C GLU A 515 -4.35 -6.11 28.09
N ILE A 516 -3.32 -6.67 27.43
CA ILE A 516 -1.98 -6.10 27.38
C ILE A 516 -1.98 -4.84 26.50
N LEU A 517 -2.63 -4.90 25.33
CA LEU A 517 -2.73 -3.72 24.46
C LEU A 517 -3.50 -2.57 25.12
N SER A 518 -4.59 -2.88 25.82
CA SER A 518 -5.39 -1.87 26.53
C SER A 518 -4.60 -1.27 27.70
N TRP A 519 -3.90 -2.11 28.47
CA TRP A 519 -3.09 -1.69 29.61
C TRP A 519 -1.88 -0.80 29.23
N ASN A 520 -1.36 -0.96 28.02
CA ASN A 520 -0.24 -0.18 27.49
C ASN A 520 -0.69 0.99 26.59
N GLY A 521 -2.00 1.24 26.49
CA GLY A 521 -2.56 2.36 25.72
C GLY A 521 -2.45 2.20 24.21
N VAL A 522 -2.27 0.97 23.71
CA VAL A 522 -2.30 0.67 22.27
C VAL A 522 -3.74 0.46 21.79
N GLN A 523 -4.62 -0.05 22.65
CA GLN A 523 -6.05 -0.22 22.38
C GLN A 523 -6.87 0.63 23.35
N LEU A 524 -7.16 1.87 22.94
CA LEU A 524 -7.75 2.92 23.78
C LEU A 524 -9.21 3.21 23.44
N GLN A 525 -9.70 2.79 22.27
CA GLN A 525 -11.03 3.19 21.77
C GLN A 525 -12.17 3.03 22.79
N LEU A 526 -12.37 1.82 23.31
CA LEU A 526 -13.44 1.54 24.30
C LEU A 526 -13.26 2.30 25.62
N PRO A 527 -12.10 2.25 26.32
CA PRO A 527 -11.96 2.97 27.58
C PRO A 527 -11.98 4.49 27.43
N VAL A 528 -11.58 5.04 26.27
CA VAL A 528 -11.75 6.47 26.00
C VAL A 528 -13.22 6.84 25.90
N TYR A 529 -14.02 6.10 25.12
CA TYR A 529 -15.46 6.36 25.01
C TYR A 529 -16.18 6.26 26.36
N LEU A 530 -15.81 5.30 27.20
CA LEU A 530 -16.33 5.22 28.57
C LEU A 530 -15.94 6.45 29.40
N ASN A 531 -14.70 6.92 29.32
CA ASN A 531 -14.27 8.14 30.02
C ASN A 531 -14.96 9.41 29.49
N VAL A 532 -15.27 9.49 28.19
CA VAL A 532 -16.06 10.58 27.61
C VAL A 532 -17.44 10.64 28.28
N LEU A 533 -18.09 9.50 28.50
CA LEU A 533 -19.39 9.40 29.17
C LEU A 533 -19.33 9.63 30.70
N ARG A 534 -18.14 9.55 31.33
CA ARG A 534 -17.96 9.88 32.76
C ARG A 534 -17.98 11.38 33.05
N GLN A 535 -17.90 12.21 32.02
CA GLN A 535 -17.85 13.65 32.22
C GLN A 535 -19.16 14.14 32.85
N PRO A 536 -19.12 15.08 33.82
CA PRO A 536 -20.32 15.58 34.48
C PRO A 536 -21.40 16.08 33.51
N ASP A 537 -20.96 16.74 32.43
CA ASP A 537 -21.84 17.37 31.45
C ASP A 537 -22.33 16.39 30.36
N ALA A 538 -21.75 15.20 30.27
CA ALA A 538 -22.13 14.22 29.24
C ALA A 538 -23.57 13.71 29.44
N GLY A 539 -24.03 13.62 30.70
CA GLY A 539 -25.40 13.21 31.02
C GLY A 539 -26.46 14.13 30.44
N ALA A 540 -26.30 15.44 30.69
CA ALA A 540 -27.28 16.45 30.29
C ALA A 540 -27.50 16.48 28.76
N SER A 541 -26.45 16.20 28.00
CA SER A 541 -26.47 16.11 26.53
C SER A 541 -27.30 14.96 25.95
N ILE A 542 -27.55 13.90 26.72
CA ILE A 542 -28.26 12.69 26.25
C ILE A 542 -29.46 12.36 27.14
N GLU A 543 -30.11 13.41 27.66
CA GLU A 543 -31.33 13.34 28.47
C GLU A 543 -31.21 12.52 29.78
N ALA A 544 -29.99 12.31 30.26
CA ALA A 544 -29.72 11.62 31.52
C ALA A 544 -29.24 12.62 32.60
N LYS A 545 -29.78 12.56 33.82
CA LYS A 545 -29.29 13.45 34.90
C LYS A 545 -27.82 13.22 35.24
N GLN A 546 -27.40 11.96 35.27
CA GLN A 546 -26.02 11.54 35.52
C GLN A 546 -25.80 10.16 34.91
N ILE A 547 -24.63 9.95 34.32
CA ILE A 547 -24.26 8.69 33.68
C ILE A 547 -23.18 7.98 34.49
N GLN A 548 -23.38 6.69 34.72
CA GLN A 548 -22.35 5.75 35.14
C GLN A 548 -22.08 4.80 33.97
N PRO A 549 -20.91 4.86 33.32
CA PRO A 549 -20.58 3.89 32.28
C PRO A 549 -20.52 2.48 32.87
N ALA A 550 -21.22 1.55 32.24
CA ALA A 550 -21.33 0.16 32.65
C ALA A 550 -20.48 -0.77 31.79
N GLY A 551 -20.27 -0.46 30.51
CA GLY A 551 -19.46 -1.31 29.64
C GLY A 551 -19.31 -0.78 28.21
N ALA A 552 -18.33 -1.31 27.49
CA ALA A 552 -18.10 -0.95 26.10
C ALA A 552 -17.69 -2.18 25.30
N PHE A 553 -18.21 -2.32 24.07
CA PHE A 553 -18.11 -3.55 23.29
C PHE A 553 -17.80 -3.30 21.82
N PHE A 554 -16.98 -4.17 21.24
CA PHE A 554 -16.88 -4.33 19.80
C PHE A 554 -17.92 -5.32 19.29
N THR A 555 -18.55 -4.95 18.18
CA THR A 555 -19.53 -5.77 17.47
C THR A 555 -19.13 -5.93 16.01
N THR A 556 -19.04 -7.17 15.54
CA THR A 556 -18.70 -7.43 14.13
C THR A 556 -19.94 -7.28 13.26
N LEU A 557 -19.87 -6.50 12.18
CA LEU A 557 -20.94 -6.39 11.19
C LEU A 557 -20.86 -7.49 10.11
N ARG A 558 -19.82 -8.31 10.14
CA ARG A 558 -19.62 -9.42 9.21
C ARG A 558 -19.51 -10.74 9.98
N ALA A 559 -20.59 -11.48 10.08
CA ALA A 559 -20.55 -12.85 10.58
C ALA A 559 -19.82 -13.75 9.57
N LYS A 560 -18.69 -14.31 9.98
CA LYS A 560 -18.13 -15.50 9.31
C LYS A 560 -18.73 -16.71 9.98
N HIS A 561 -19.51 -17.49 9.22
CA HIS A 561 -19.98 -18.79 9.65
C HIS A 561 -18.76 -19.68 9.91
N GLU A 562 -18.60 -20.19 11.13
CA GLU A 562 -17.59 -21.20 11.43
C GLU A 562 -18.00 -22.48 10.69
N GLY A 563 -17.10 -23.04 9.88
CA GLY A 563 -17.34 -24.31 9.22
C GLY A 563 -17.63 -25.38 10.28
N LYS A 564 -18.77 -26.06 10.16
CA LYS A 564 -19.15 -27.15 11.08
C LYS A 564 -18.44 -28.44 10.69
N SER A 565 -18.19 -29.29 11.68
CA SER A 565 -17.55 -30.60 11.56
C SER A 565 -18.31 -31.57 10.65
N SER A 566 -19.63 -31.40 10.50
CA SER A 566 -20.45 -32.26 9.66
C SER A 566 -21.54 -31.49 8.89
N ARG A 567 -21.95 -32.07 7.75
CA ARG A 567 -23.06 -31.54 6.94
C ARG A 567 -24.40 -31.58 7.68
N LYS A 568 -24.60 -32.55 8.58
CA LYS A 568 -25.82 -32.71 9.36
C LYS A 568 -25.97 -31.59 10.41
N GLU A 569 -24.88 -31.25 11.10
CA GLU A 569 -24.84 -30.10 12.03
C GLU A 569 -24.88 -28.74 11.31
N ALA A 570 -24.49 -28.68 10.04
CA ALA A 570 -24.59 -27.46 9.24
C ALA A 570 -25.99 -27.18 8.69
N LEU A 571 -26.83 -28.21 8.56
CA LEU A 571 -28.19 -28.14 7.98
C LEU A 571 -29.30 -28.15 9.04
N ASP A 572 -28.94 -28.36 10.31
CA ASP A 572 -29.89 -28.30 11.41
C ASP A 572 -30.25 -26.82 11.71
N PRO A 573 -31.53 -26.43 11.64
CA PRO A 573 -31.96 -25.03 11.76
C PRO A 573 -31.57 -24.38 13.09
N ASP A 574 -31.71 -25.10 14.21
CA ASP A 574 -31.47 -24.54 15.55
C ASP A 574 -29.98 -24.28 15.76
N THR A 575 -29.12 -25.22 15.35
CA THR A 575 -27.66 -25.05 15.41
C THR A 575 -27.13 -24.02 14.43
N SER A 576 -27.84 -23.76 13.32
CA SER A 576 -27.54 -22.69 12.37
C SER A 576 -27.84 -21.30 12.96
N ILE A 577 -29.00 -21.14 13.61
CA ILE A 577 -29.41 -19.90 14.29
C ILE A 577 -28.45 -19.59 15.44
N ASP A 578 -28.14 -20.56 16.30
CA ASP A 578 -27.18 -20.39 17.40
C ASP A 578 -25.78 -20.01 16.88
N SER A 579 -25.35 -20.63 15.78
CA SER A 579 -24.07 -20.31 15.15
C SER A 579 -24.05 -18.89 14.58
N MET A 580 -25.18 -18.41 14.05
CA MET A 580 -25.34 -17.07 13.53
C MET A 580 -25.29 -16.03 14.66
N ARG A 581 -26.06 -16.24 15.73
CA ARG A 581 -26.05 -15.37 16.92
C ARG A 581 -24.67 -15.27 17.55
N LYS A 582 -23.99 -16.41 17.75
CA LYS A 582 -22.61 -16.47 18.26
C LYS A 582 -21.63 -15.70 17.38
N ALA A 583 -21.88 -15.59 16.07
CA ALA A 583 -21.00 -14.85 15.17
C ALA A 583 -21.07 -13.33 15.36
N TYR A 584 -22.19 -12.81 15.91
CA TYR A 584 -22.42 -11.39 16.21
C TYR A 584 -22.22 -11.01 17.69
N GLN A 585 -21.86 -11.99 18.52
CA GLN A 585 -21.62 -11.78 19.96
C GLN A 585 -20.66 -10.61 20.21
N HIS A 586 -21.09 -9.71 21.08
CA HIS A 586 -20.40 -8.48 21.48
C HIS A 586 -19.24 -8.82 22.40
N VAL A 587 -18.05 -8.33 22.08
CA VAL A 587 -16.83 -8.58 22.85
C VAL A 587 -16.24 -7.27 23.33
N GLY A 588 -16.14 -7.12 24.64
CA GLY A 588 -15.85 -5.84 25.27
C GLY A 588 -15.48 -5.99 26.73
N CYS A 589 -15.42 -4.87 27.44
CA CYS A 589 -15.15 -4.80 28.88
C CYS A 589 -16.32 -4.14 29.61
N PHE A 590 -16.68 -4.65 30.78
CA PHE A 590 -17.80 -4.11 31.56
C PHE A 590 -17.69 -4.38 33.07
N ASP A 591 -18.40 -3.55 33.84
CA ASP A 591 -18.65 -3.73 35.26
C ASP A 591 -19.75 -4.79 35.47
N ILE A 592 -19.40 -5.86 36.19
CA ILE A 592 -20.31 -6.96 36.49
C ILE A 592 -21.58 -6.52 37.23
N SER A 593 -21.58 -5.37 37.91
CA SER A 593 -22.76 -4.84 38.60
C SER A 593 -23.94 -4.56 37.65
N ALA A 594 -23.66 -4.33 36.36
CA ALA A 594 -24.67 -4.10 35.34
C ALA A 594 -25.13 -5.38 34.62
N LEU A 595 -24.59 -6.55 34.96
CA LEU A 595 -24.84 -7.80 34.23
C LEU A 595 -26.33 -8.17 34.18
N ASP A 596 -27.05 -8.00 35.28
CA ASP A 596 -28.48 -8.35 35.36
C ASP A 596 -29.36 -7.45 34.46
N ALA A 597 -28.90 -6.23 34.15
CA ALA A 597 -29.55 -5.36 33.18
C ALA A 597 -29.10 -5.64 31.73
N MET A 598 -27.94 -6.28 31.56
CA MET A 598 -27.40 -6.66 30.25
C MET A 598 -27.91 -8.02 29.75
N ASP A 599 -28.23 -8.95 30.64
CA ASP A 599 -28.72 -10.30 30.29
C ASP A 599 -29.71 -10.80 31.35
N GLN A 600 -31.01 -10.64 31.06
CA GLN A 600 -32.11 -11.03 31.95
C GLN A 600 -32.48 -12.53 31.88
N ARG A 601 -31.68 -13.36 31.20
CA ARG A 601 -31.98 -14.80 31.08
C ARG A 601 -31.70 -15.50 32.42
N GLU A 602 -32.75 -16.05 33.04
CA GLU A 602 -32.64 -16.72 34.34
C GLU A 602 -31.63 -17.88 34.31
N GLY A 603 -30.72 -17.89 35.29
CA GLY A 603 -29.72 -18.96 35.47
C GLY A 603 -28.61 -19.00 34.42
N ALA A 604 -28.48 -17.99 33.56
CA ALA A 604 -27.46 -17.95 32.52
C ALA A 604 -26.03 -17.81 33.10
N ASN A 605 -25.21 -18.85 32.95
CA ASN A 605 -23.79 -18.81 33.33
C ASN A 605 -22.85 -18.40 32.18
N ARG A 606 -23.41 -18.19 30.99
CA ARG A 606 -22.69 -17.81 29.77
C ARG A 606 -23.55 -16.88 28.92
N GLY A 607 -22.94 -15.79 28.48
CA GLY A 607 -23.62 -14.81 27.65
C GLY A 607 -23.82 -15.25 26.21
N GLU A 608 -24.90 -14.77 25.63
CA GLU A 608 -25.28 -14.93 24.21
C GLU A 608 -25.01 -13.65 23.43
N GLN A 609 -25.65 -12.54 23.79
CA GLN A 609 -25.36 -11.22 23.21
C GLN A 609 -23.96 -10.73 23.58
N PHE A 610 -23.61 -10.75 24.87
CA PHE A 610 -22.30 -10.29 25.37
C PHE A 610 -21.41 -11.47 25.74
N GLN A 611 -20.11 -11.39 25.44
CA GLN A 611 -19.18 -12.46 25.79
C GLN A 611 -18.86 -12.45 27.30
N TYR A 612 -19.48 -13.33 28.07
CA TYR A 612 -19.09 -13.60 29.47
C TYR A 612 -19.27 -15.08 29.85
N GLN A 613 -18.61 -15.49 30.93
CA GLN A 613 -18.72 -16.80 31.55
C GLN A 613 -18.49 -16.67 33.06
N LEU A 614 -19.44 -17.20 33.83
CA LEU A 614 -19.41 -17.19 35.29
C LEU A 614 -19.05 -18.58 35.84
N ASN A 615 -18.48 -18.59 37.03
CA ASN A 615 -18.31 -19.77 37.84
C ASN A 615 -19.62 -20.12 38.57
N LYS A 616 -19.68 -21.31 39.19
CA LYS A 616 -20.85 -21.74 39.98
C LYS A 616 -21.18 -20.79 41.15
N ASN A 617 -20.20 -20.02 41.62
CA ASN A 617 -20.35 -19.04 42.70
C ASN A 617 -20.74 -17.63 42.19
N GLY A 618 -21.09 -17.48 40.90
CA GLY A 618 -21.45 -16.19 40.29
C GLY A 618 -20.26 -15.30 39.93
N ALA A 619 -19.05 -15.61 40.39
CA ALA A 619 -17.85 -14.83 40.07
C ALA A 619 -17.40 -15.05 38.61
N PRO A 620 -16.85 -14.04 37.92
CA PRO A 620 -16.35 -14.20 36.56
C PRO A 620 -15.14 -15.15 36.52
N ARG A 621 -15.01 -15.90 35.42
CA ARG A 621 -13.83 -16.75 35.20
C ARG A 621 -12.57 -15.90 35.08
N LYS A 622 -11.45 -16.35 35.65
CA LYS A 622 -10.14 -15.67 35.56
C LYS A 622 -9.67 -15.40 34.12
N THR A 623 -10.10 -16.23 33.16
CA THR A 623 -9.80 -16.05 31.73
C THR A 623 -10.56 -14.91 31.06
N ASN A 624 -11.58 -14.35 31.72
CA ASN A 624 -12.42 -13.28 31.21
C ASN A 624 -12.08 -11.98 31.94
N TRP A 625 -10.84 -11.50 31.76
CA TRP A 625 -10.34 -10.29 32.40
C TRP A 625 -11.25 -9.06 32.18
N HIS A 626 -12.02 -9.10 31.09
CA HIS A 626 -12.91 -8.06 30.61
C HIS A 626 -14.24 -7.98 31.37
N VAL A 627 -14.58 -8.97 32.20
CA VAL A 627 -15.66 -8.87 33.19
C VAL A 627 -15.04 -8.46 34.52
N MET A 628 -15.28 -7.22 34.94
CA MET A 628 -14.55 -6.59 36.04
C MET A 628 -15.46 -6.33 37.24
N SER A 629 -14.90 -6.37 38.46
CA SER A 629 -15.54 -5.76 39.62
C SER A 629 -15.55 -4.23 39.46
N PRO A 630 -16.46 -3.49 40.14
CA PRO A 630 -16.53 -2.04 40.04
C PRO A 630 -15.19 -1.34 40.28
N ALA A 631 -14.45 -1.76 41.32
CA ALA A 631 -13.13 -1.18 41.64
C ALA A 631 -12.08 -1.46 40.55
N LYS A 632 -12.06 -2.67 39.99
CA LYS A 632 -11.14 -3.02 38.89
C LYS A 632 -11.48 -2.24 37.62
N PHE A 633 -12.77 -2.10 37.32
CA PHE A 633 -13.26 -1.33 36.17
C PHE A 633 -12.89 0.15 36.27
N ASP A 634 -13.06 0.74 37.46
CA ASP A 634 -12.65 2.12 37.72
C ASP A 634 -11.14 2.31 37.55
N HIS A 635 -10.33 1.41 38.11
CA HIS A 635 -8.89 1.45 37.97
C HIS A 635 -8.44 1.36 36.51
N PHE A 636 -9.10 0.50 35.71
CA PHE A 636 -8.86 0.39 34.27
C PHE A 636 -9.12 1.72 33.52
N LEU A 637 -10.21 2.41 33.86
CA LEU A 637 -10.53 3.73 33.29
C LEU A 637 -9.54 4.82 33.73
N TYR A 638 -9.10 4.81 35.00
CA TYR A 638 -8.08 5.75 35.50
C TYR A 638 -6.71 5.53 34.85
N ARG A 639 -6.27 4.28 34.73
CA ARG A 639 -5.02 3.92 34.04
C ARG A 639 -5.01 4.44 32.60
N THR A 640 -6.14 4.36 31.91
CA THR A 640 -6.31 4.92 30.57
C THR A 640 -6.03 6.43 30.58
N ARG A 641 -6.63 7.18 31.51
CA ARG A 641 -6.40 8.63 31.63
C ARG A 641 -4.93 8.97 31.89
N ASP A 642 -4.24 8.19 32.72
CA ASP A 642 -2.82 8.41 33.03
C ASP A 642 -1.92 8.19 31.82
N LEU A 643 -2.17 7.14 31.03
CA LEU A 643 -1.47 6.89 29.77
C LEU A 643 -1.64 8.02 28.77
N LEU A 644 -2.85 8.56 28.64
CA LEU A 644 -3.11 9.68 27.72
C LEU A 644 -2.35 10.95 28.16
N LYS A 645 -2.21 11.18 29.47
CA LYS A 645 -1.38 12.28 29.98
C LYS A 645 0.08 12.09 29.62
N GLU A 646 0.62 10.89 29.85
CA GLU A 646 2.00 10.54 29.50
C GLU A 646 2.27 10.74 28.00
N PHE A 647 1.39 10.22 27.13
CA PHE A 647 1.52 10.36 25.69
C PHE A 647 1.45 11.83 25.25
N GLY A 648 0.55 12.61 25.85
CA GLY A 648 0.46 14.04 25.58
C GLY A 648 1.73 14.80 25.90
N GLN A 649 2.32 14.53 27.06
CA GLN A 649 3.58 15.15 27.49
C GLN A 649 4.70 14.80 26.52
N ARG A 650 4.88 13.52 26.18
CA ARG A 650 5.90 13.06 25.22
C ARG A 650 5.73 13.66 23.83
N ILE A 651 4.50 13.84 23.36
CA ILE A 651 4.21 14.50 22.07
C ILE A 651 4.72 15.95 22.09
N PHE A 652 4.44 16.71 23.15
CA PHE A 652 4.89 18.10 23.28
C PHE A 652 6.39 18.23 23.60
N GLU A 653 7.02 17.19 24.16
CA GLU A 653 8.47 17.07 24.32
C GLU A 653 9.18 16.73 22.99
N GLY A 654 8.42 16.40 21.94
CA GLY A 654 8.96 16.14 20.61
C GLY A 654 9.42 14.71 20.37
N ASP A 655 8.82 13.72 21.04
CA ASP A 655 9.13 12.31 20.81
C ASP A 655 8.71 11.86 19.39
N LEU A 656 9.71 11.58 18.56
CA LEU A 656 9.58 10.99 17.22
C LEU A 656 10.36 9.68 17.10
N SER A 657 10.61 9.00 18.22
CA SER A 657 11.35 7.77 18.22
C SER A 657 10.73 6.72 17.30
N ILE A 658 11.58 6.01 16.57
CA ILE A 658 11.19 4.83 15.77
C ILE A 658 11.15 3.63 16.74
N ALA A 659 10.08 3.55 17.53
CA ALA A 659 9.92 2.59 18.62
C ALA A 659 8.62 1.78 18.51
N PRO A 660 8.43 0.99 17.44
CA PRO A 660 7.28 0.11 17.32
C PRO A 660 7.30 -0.96 18.43
N TYR A 661 6.12 -1.28 18.95
CA TYR A 661 6.01 -2.39 19.90
C TYR A 661 6.10 -3.76 19.22
N GLN A 662 6.40 -4.78 20.01
CA GLN A 662 6.26 -6.19 19.63
C GLN A 662 5.49 -6.93 20.73
N GLN A 663 4.43 -7.61 20.33
CA GLN A 663 3.69 -8.54 21.18
C GLN A 663 3.66 -9.89 20.47
N SER A 664 4.36 -10.88 21.04
CA SER A 664 4.59 -12.17 20.38
C SER A 664 5.23 -11.97 18.98
N GLN A 665 4.56 -12.35 17.89
CA GLN A 665 5.05 -12.13 16.52
C GLN A 665 4.39 -10.93 15.81
N GLN A 666 3.51 -10.20 16.49
CA GLN A 666 2.77 -9.09 15.89
C GLN A 666 3.47 -7.76 16.17
N THR A 667 3.54 -6.93 15.13
CA THR A 667 4.08 -5.56 15.18
C THR A 667 3.18 -4.62 14.39
N PRO A 668 3.08 -3.34 14.78
CA PRO A 668 2.27 -2.37 14.05
C PRO A 668 2.83 -2.09 12.65
N CYS A 669 4.12 -2.38 12.41
CA CYS A 669 4.79 -2.17 11.13
C CYS A 669 4.15 -2.94 9.97
N GLN A 670 3.50 -4.09 10.23
CA GLN A 670 2.83 -4.90 9.21
C GLN A 670 1.66 -4.19 8.53
N LYS A 671 1.07 -3.20 9.19
CA LYS A 671 -0.08 -2.42 8.72
C LYS A 671 0.21 -0.91 8.72
N CYS A 672 1.49 -0.55 8.69
CA CYS A 672 1.92 0.85 8.73
C CYS A 672 2.17 1.36 7.32
N ASP A 673 1.32 2.30 6.89
CA ASP A 673 1.39 2.99 5.60
C ASP A 673 2.69 3.81 5.43
N TYR A 674 3.42 4.04 6.53
CA TYR A 674 4.62 4.89 6.58
C TYR A 674 5.94 4.10 6.69
N ALA A 675 5.92 2.77 6.46
CA ALA A 675 7.11 1.92 6.57
C ALA A 675 8.27 2.36 5.66
N SER A 676 7.98 2.90 4.48
CA SER A 676 8.97 3.41 3.52
C SER A 676 9.66 4.70 3.99
N VAL A 677 9.05 5.41 4.95
CA VAL A 677 9.56 6.68 5.51
C VAL A 677 10.53 6.40 6.66
N CYS A 678 10.14 5.54 7.61
CA CYS A 678 10.99 5.21 8.76
C CYS A 678 12.18 4.31 8.39
N ARG A 679 12.06 3.54 7.29
CA ARG A 679 13.12 2.64 6.77
C ARG A 679 13.69 1.70 7.83
N ILE A 680 12.82 1.21 8.71
CA ILE A 680 13.16 0.19 9.70
C ILE A 680 13.73 -1.03 8.97
N ASP A 681 14.86 -1.53 9.46
CA ASP A 681 15.38 -2.84 9.10
C ASP A 681 14.98 -3.85 10.20
N PRO A 682 14.07 -4.81 9.91
CA PRO A 682 13.59 -5.78 10.91
C PRO A 682 14.70 -6.60 11.57
N TRP A 683 15.86 -6.74 10.93
CA TRP A 683 16.98 -7.52 11.45
C TRP A 683 17.81 -6.75 12.49
N THR A 684 17.74 -5.42 12.49
CA THR A 684 18.53 -4.56 13.39
C THR A 684 17.66 -3.71 14.32
N GLN A 685 16.35 -3.64 14.08
CA GLN A 685 15.42 -2.87 14.89
C GLN A 685 15.27 -3.43 16.31
N GLN A 686 15.32 -2.53 17.28
CA GLN A 686 14.92 -2.82 18.66
C GLN A 686 13.42 -2.61 18.82
N TRP A 687 12.72 -3.62 19.33
CA TRP A 687 11.27 -3.61 19.51
C TRP A 687 10.89 -3.28 20.96
N ARG A 688 9.92 -2.39 21.15
CA ARG A 688 9.39 -2.04 22.48
C ARG A 688 8.53 -3.20 23.01
N GLN A 689 8.92 -3.79 24.14
CA GLN A 689 8.12 -4.82 24.80
C GLN A 689 6.97 -4.17 25.58
N LEU A 690 5.80 -4.81 25.58
CA LEU A 690 4.63 -4.35 26.33
C LEU A 690 4.59 -4.98 27.72
N GLU A 691 4.20 -4.20 28.72
CA GLU A 691 4.11 -4.67 30.10
C GLU A 691 2.84 -5.51 30.32
N PRO A 692 2.90 -6.59 31.12
CA PRO A 692 1.69 -7.31 31.51
C PRO A 692 0.79 -6.41 32.37
N ALA A 693 -0.52 -6.63 32.29
CA ALA A 693 -1.47 -5.84 33.08
C ALA A 693 -1.31 -6.12 34.58
N CYS A 694 -1.23 -5.05 35.37
CA CYS A 694 -1.07 -5.11 36.82
C CYS A 694 -2.16 -4.29 37.49
N TYR A 695 -3.31 -4.91 37.68
CA TYR A 695 -4.29 -4.44 38.65
C TYR A 695 -3.73 -4.86 40.00
N GLY A 696 -3.27 -3.93 40.84
CA GLY A 696 -2.70 -4.26 42.16
C GLY A 696 -3.62 -5.16 42.97
N GLU A 697 -3.15 -5.73 44.10
CA GLU A 697 -3.97 -6.51 45.02
C GLU A 697 -5.07 -5.64 45.67
N PHE A 698 -6.09 -5.29 44.90
CA PHE A 698 -7.38 -4.85 45.40
C PHE A 698 -8.07 -6.12 45.91
N ASN A 699 -7.78 -6.47 47.16
CA ASN A 699 -8.53 -7.50 47.87
C ASN A 699 -10.01 -7.10 47.84
N ASP A 700 -10.85 -7.97 47.27
CA ASP A 700 -12.31 -7.89 47.16
C ASP A 700 -13.01 -7.86 48.55
N GLY A 701 -12.63 -6.99 49.49
CA GLY A 701 -13.26 -7.04 50.81
C GLY A 701 -12.83 -6.08 51.90
N LYS A 702 -12.05 -5.02 51.67
CA LYS A 702 -11.91 -3.96 52.70
C LYS A 702 -11.90 -2.58 52.07
N GLU A 703 -12.92 -1.80 52.46
CA GLU A 703 -13.14 -0.39 52.15
C GLU A 703 -11.89 0.45 52.43
N ALA A 704 -11.66 1.44 51.56
CA ALA A 704 -10.81 2.60 51.80
C ALA A 704 -11.71 3.82 52.02
#